data_AF-A0A834RCA8-F1
#
_entry.id   AF-A0A834RCA8-F1
#
_cell.length_a   1.000
_cell.length_b   1.000
_cell.length_c   1.000
_cell.angle_alpha   90.00
_cell.angle_beta   90.00
_cell.angle_gamma   90.00
#
_symmetry.space_group_name_H-M   'P 1'
#
loop_
_entity.id
_entity.type
_entity.pdbx_description
1 polymer ?
#
loop_
_entity_poly.entity_id
_entity_poly.type
_entity_poly.pdbx_seq_one_letter_code
_entity_poly.pdbx_strand_id
1 'polypeptide(L)'
;MLKNPFSSTSYVSDEADVVAINDNRHAALNRFRRLTSMNDNEEKVQRDPALMLAKLVEKTNKNGVYVNKGLVMDDERSMISTPGAITPSLPPKIAVDVKDVTFTYGFGQKSLLTLKKINVSVPQGKIYALLGSSGCGKTTLLRCVLGRLQPQSGLIRVFGQEPGSEYSPVPGPGVGYMPQELALFPDFTIKETLRYFGQLYRMSAKEIKARTKFLITLLHLPEKNRLVSQLSGGQQRRVSLASALVHRPPLLILDEPTVGVDPVLRKAIWEHLDALCKEDGLTVIITTHYIEEARTAETVGLMRFGRLLVQANPEELLVQHGLPTLEAVFLKLCQLDSAQIPEGIKTDSSSFSESKNDVTLGPFKEKISINTEGNDGNNNNNNNNNNNGSETKGSIQNEKNFNNNNNNNNNSNEENNNNNNNAIALAANKTNNLLMPMTAAFKDVSARATPSTQSPRMSFSDGSRHEVFALQNQISVQGERRRAFDLNRVMALFIKNAIRLKRNVPILLFYFFLPSIQIALFCICIGQDPKNIPVAIYNAEDPPGLSAEYLSFVNSEIVVQIPYQSLEEARQAVVDGKAWAALHFSHNYSASLNQRRIMAGKADNDTIDASNIKLYLDMSNQVIGFVLLRTFFLAFQSFAQDYLSILGYNPATVTLPITIEKVIYGTVNPSMTEFMAPGVIILIAYYATTALTALSLVLERKDGLLERSLVAGVNSFEFLISHIMTQTIVLTIQEVFMLATTFYIFKVPSRGLMLWVFSLTFFQGVAGVMFGLFISSLCADEVSAAMLGMGSFFPTIMLGGIFWPIQSMPDWMASMAAFLPQTLPVESMRFILSRGWGVEYFEVTLGFIATWGWIVIYLIAAAFIFKKYT
;
A
#
# COMPACT_ATOMS: atom_id res chain seq x y z
N MET A 1 -61.75 -28.57 -7.82
CA MET A 1 -61.74 -28.73 -9.30
C MET A 1 -60.28 -28.86 -9.70
N LEU A 2 -59.82 -30.02 -10.19
CA LEU A 2 -59.93 -30.52 -11.57
C LEU A 2 -59.19 -29.60 -12.56
N LYS A 3 -58.19 -30.05 -13.34
CA LYS A 3 -57.79 -31.44 -13.70
C LYS A 3 -56.28 -31.71 -13.59
N ASN A 4 -55.93 -32.98 -13.45
CA ASN A 4 -54.61 -33.55 -13.74
C ASN A 4 -54.81 -34.94 -14.37
N PRO A 5 -54.15 -35.29 -15.50
CA PRO A 5 -54.02 -36.67 -15.98
C PRO A 5 -52.54 -37.07 -16.16
N PHE A 6 -51.98 -37.97 -15.35
CA PHE A 6 -52.02 -39.43 -15.52
C PHE A 6 -51.27 -40.02 -16.74
N SER A 7 -50.01 -40.42 -16.52
CA SER A 7 -49.50 -41.79 -16.80
C SER A 7 -48.03 -41.90 -16.30
N SER A 8 -47.51 -42.87 -15.53
CA SER A 8 -47.92 -44.20 -15.01
C SER A 8 -47.21 -45.43 -15.63
N THR A 9 -45.92 -45.63 -15.31
CA THR A 9 -45.16 -46.91 -15.28
C THR A 9 -43.79 -46.65 -14.66
N SER A 10 -43.11 -47.51 -13.90
CA SER A 10 -43.47 -48.59 -12.95
C SER A 10 -42.15 -49.19 -12.44
N TYR A 11 -42.04 -49.56 -11.16
CA TYR A 11 -40.85 -50.25 -10.62
C TYR A 11 -40.70 -51.67 -11.18
N VAL A 12 -39.46 -52.18 -11.24
CA VAL A 12 -39.01 -53.48 -10.70
C VAL A 12 -37.48 -53.52 -10.75
N SER A 13 -36.85 -54.29 -9.85
CA SER A 13 -35.41 -54.53 -9.77
C SER A 13 -35.03 -55.91 -10.31
N ASP A 14 -33.77 -56.12 -10.67
CA ASP A 14 -32.86 -57.15 -10.12
C ASP A 14 -31.60 -57.33 -10.99
N GLU A 15 -30.73 -58.28 -10.64
CA GLU A 15 -29.32 -58.36 -11.01
C GLU A 15 -28.99 -59.25 -12.24
N ALA A 16 -27.68 -59.26 -12.57
CA ALA A 16 -26.91 -60.28 -13.28
C ALA A 16 -26.76 -60.21 -14.82
N ASP A 17 -25.50 -60.46 -15.22
CA ASP A 17 -24.95 -60.88 -16.53
C ASP A 17 -25.40 -60.13 -17.81
N VAL A 18 -24.50 -59.49 -18.56
CA VAL A 18 -23.41 -60.18 -19.29
C VAL A 18 -22.10 -59.36 -19.37
N VAL A 19 -21.04 -60.01 -18.89
CA VAL A 19 -19.64 -60.01 -19.34
C VAL A 19 -19.30 -59.27 -20.65
N ALA A 20 -18.52 -58.17 -20.56
CA ALA A 20 -17.38 -57.79 -21.42
C ALA A 20 -17.01 -56.30 -21.21
N ILE A 21 -15.72 -55.96 -21.36
CA ILE A 21 -15.06 -54.64 -21.13
C ILE A 21 -14.48 -54.50 -19.70
N ASN A 22 -13.44 -55.29 -19.41
CA ASN A 22 -12.55 -55.07 -18.27
C ASN A 22 -11.10 -55.51 -18.58
N ASP A 23 -10.53 -55.01 -19.68
CA ASP A 23 -9.18 -55.39 -20.10
C ASP A 23 -8.39 -54.20 -20.69
N ASN A 24 -8.16 -53.16 -19.87
CA ASN A 24 -7.21 -52.09 -20.20
C ASN A 24 -6.62 -51.27 -19.03
N ARG A 25 -6.88 -51.63 -17.75
CA ARG A 25 -6.30 -50.91 -16.59
C ARG A 25 -5.04 -51.55 -15.99
N HIS A 26 -4.70 -52.78 -16.35
CA HIS A 26 -3.50 -53.47 -15.83
C HIS A 26 -2.22 -53.29 -16.66
N ALA A 27 -2.30 -52.83 -17.91
CA ALA A 27 -1.13 -52.63 -18.76
C ALA A 27 -0.25 -51.42 -18.34
N ALA A 28 -0.85 -50.35 -17.83
CA ALA A 28 -0.14 -49.11 -17.50
C ALA A 28 0.74 -49.21 -16.23
N LEU A 29 0.22 -49.86 -15.18
CA LEU A 29 0.89 -49.90 -13.86
C LEU A 29 2.15 -50.77 -13.84
N ASN A 30 2.24 -51.80 -14.67
CA ASN A 30 3.41 -52.68 -14.75
C ASN A 30 4.60 -52.07 -15.52
N ARG A 31 4.41 -50.97 -16.26
CA ARG A 31 5.51 -50.26 -16.93
C ARG A 31 6.23 -49.24 -16.02
N PHE A 32 5.54 -48.70 -15.01
CA PHE A 32 6.13 -47.75 -14.07
C PHE A 32 6.96 -48.41 -12.95
N ARG A 33 6.73 -49.70 -12.67
CA ARG A 33 7.35 -50.43 -11.54
C ARG A 33 8.70 -51.08 -11.82
N ARG A 34 9.32 -50.83 -12.99
CA ARG A 34 10.64 -51.38 -13.40
C ARG A 34 11.77 -50.34 -13.47
N LEU A 35 11.56 -49.12 -12.96
CA LEU A 35 12.54 -48.02 -13.01
C LEU A 35 12.99 -47.49 -11.64
N THR A 36 12.54 -48.11 -10.53
CA THR A 36 12.79 -47.62 -9.16
C THR A 36 13.16 -48.75 -8.20
N SER A 37 14.16 -49.56 -8.54
CA SER A 37 14.68 -50.62 -7.64
C SER A 37 16.10 -51.07 -7.99
N MET A 38 17.13 -50.35 -7.54
CA MET A 38 18.44 -50.92 -7.18
C MET A 38 19.32 -49.93 -6.41
N ASN A 39 20.04 -50.46 -5.42
CA ASN A 39 21.15 -49.87 -4.67
C ASN A 39 20.88 -48.62 -3.80
N ASP A 40 20.32 -48.87 -2.62
CA ASP A 40 20.94 -48.37 -1.38
C ASP A 40 22.19 -49.23 -1.07
N ASN A 41 23.35 -48.61 -0.84
CA ASN A 41 24.35 -48.96 0.19
C ASN A 41 25.74 -48.29 -0.03
N GLU A 42 26.50 -48.26 1.07
CA GLU A 42 27.93 -47.89 1.23
C GLU A 42 28.35 -46.40 1.19
N GLU A 43 29.53 -46.15 1.80
CA GLU A 43 29.89 -44.89 2.44
C GLU A 43 30.93 -44.02 1.67
N LYS A 44 31.04 -42.77 2.13
CA LYS A 44 32.29 -41.97 2.24
C LYS A 44 33.41 -42.26 1.22
N VAL A 45 33.42 -41.56 0.09
CA VAL A 45 34.68 -41.17 -0.56
C VAL A 45 34.67 -39.67 -0.87
N GLN A 46 35.65 -38.96 -0.32
CA GLN A 46 35.92 -37.55 -0.55
C GLN A 46 36.32 -37.33 -2.02
N ARG A 47 35.62 -36.46 -2.75
CA ARG A 47 35.87 -36.21 -4.19
C ARG A 47 36.23 -34.76 -4.48
N ASP A 48 37.38 -34.62 -5.13
CA ASP A 48 37.98 -33.35 -5.55
C ASP A 48 37.25 -32.77 -6.80
N PRO A 49 36.82 -31.50 -6.79
CA PRO A 49 36.17 -30.87 -7.95
C PRO A 49 37.07 -30.81 -9.20
N ALA A 50 38.40 -30.82 -9.08
CA ALA A 50 39.32 -30.76 -10.22
C ALA A 50 39.12 -31.95 -11.19
N LEU A 51 38.87 -33.15 -10.67
CA LEU A 51 38.71 -34.37 -11.47
C LEU A 51 37.39 -34.38 -12.28
N MET A 52 36.40 -33.60 -11.86
CA MET A 52 35.09 -33.50 -12.54
C MET A 52 35.17 -32.61 -13.79
N LEU A 53 36.03 -31.58 -13.75
CA LEU A 53 36.30 -30.67 -14.87
C LEU A 53 37.03 -31.39 -16.02
N ALA A 54 38.04 -32.21 -15.70
CA ALA A 54 38.78 -33.00 -16.69
C ALA A 54 37.86 -33.92 -17.53
N LYS A 55 36.91 -34.61 -16.88
CA LYS A 55 35.94 -35.50 -17.55
C LYS A 55 34.81 -34.80 -18.31
N LEU A 56 34.67 -33.48 -18.16
CA LEU A 56 33.78 -32.68 -19.00
C LEU A 56 34.46 -32.25 -20.31
N VAL A 57 35.74 -31.86 -20.26
CA VAL A 57 36.55 -31.51 -21.45
C VAL A 57 36.72 -32.70 -22.40
N GLU A 58 36.86 -33.92 -21.86
CA GLU A 58 37.00 -35.13 -22.68
C GLU A 58 35.70 -35.50 -23.45
N LYS A 59 34.54 -35.02 -23.01
CA LYS A 59 33.23 -35.47 -23.53
C LYS A 59 32.63 -34.57 -24.63
N THR A 60 33.18 -33.38 -24.85
CA THR A 60 32.74 -32.47 -25.94
C THR A 60 33.38 -32.80 -27.29
N ASN A 61 34.49 -33.54 -27.32
CA ASN A 61 35.26 -33.84 -28.54
C ASN A 61 34.81 -35.09 -29.32
N LYS A 62 33.60 -35.61 -29.08
CA LYS A 62 33.01 -36.73 -29.85
C LYS A 62 31.55 -36.48 -30.20
N ASN A 63 31.33 -35.66 -31.24
CA ASN A 63 30.35 -35.84 -32.33
C ASN A 63 30.28 -34.56 -33.20
N GLY A 64 30.65 -34.66 -34.48
CA GLY A 64 30.24 -33.68 -35.51
C GLY A 64 28.85 -34.03 -36.07
N VAL A 65 28.41 -33.62 -37.26
CA VAL A 65 28.96 -32.82 -38.39
C VAL A 65 27.72 -32.14 -39.05
N TYR A 66 27.73 -30.93 -39.64
CA TYR A 66 27.94 -30.62 -41.07
C TYR A 66 27.75 -29.09 -41.26
N VAL A 67 28.75 -28.32 -41.70
CA VAL A 67 29.14 -28.00 -43.09
C VAL A 67 28.31 -26.90 -43.77
N ASN A 68 29.00 -25.84 -44.19
CA ASN A 68 28.89 -25.36 -45.57
C ASN A 68 30.31 -25.04 -46.12
N LYS A 69 30.50 -25.08 -47.43
CA LYS A 69 31.82 -24.95 -48.09
C LYS A 69 32.09 -23.52 -48.59
N GLY A 70 33.35 -23.09 -48.52
CA GLY A 70 33.85 -21.87 -49.16
C GLY A 70 35.35 -21.98 -49.39
N LEU A 71 35.77 -22.05 -50.66
CA LEU A 71 37.13 -22.33 -51.12
C LEU A 71 38.20 -21.42 -50.50
N VAL A 72 39.30 -22.02 -50.05
CA VAL A 72 40.64 -21.42 -50.00
C VAL A 72 41.58 -22.40 -50.70
N MET A 73 42.44 -21.89 -51.59
CA MET A 73 43.57 -22.64 -52.17
C MET A 73 44.85 -22.26 -51.43
N ASP A 74 45.80 -23.18 -51.36
CA ASP A 74 47.11 -22.96 -50.77
C ASP A 74 47.96 -21.98 -51.60
N ASP A 75 48.78 -21.18 -50.91
CA ASP A 75 50.15 -20.89 -51.38
C ASP A 75 51.02 -20.39 -50.21
N GLU A 76 51.86 -21.25 -49.64
CA GLU A 76 52.93 -20.80 -48.74
C GLU A 76 54.08 -20.23 -49.57
N ARG A 77 54.31 -18.91 -49.50
CA ARG A 77 55.60 -18.31 -49.88
C ARG A 77 55.98 -17.14 -49.01
N SER A 78 57.25 -17.15 -48.62
CA SER A 78 57.91 -16.18 -47.75
C SER A 78 57.98 -14.78 -48.36
N MET A 79 58.02 -13.74 -47.50
CA MET A 79 59.25 -12.95 -47.31
C MET A 79 59.16 -11.89 -46.19
N ILE A 80 60.29 -11.74 -45.47
CA ILE A 80 60.81 -10.51 -44.85
C ILE A 80 59.89 -9.73 -43.90
N SER A 81 60.17 -9.83 -42.60
CA SER A 81 59.56 -8.98 -41.57
C SER A 81 60.26 -7.63 -41.41
N THR A 82 59.65 -6.54 -41.88
CA THR A 82 60.04 -5.16 -41.52
C THR A 82 59.36 -4.73 -40.21
N PRO A 83 60.11 -4.29 -39.18
CA PRO A 83 59.53 -3.82 -37.92
C PRO A 83 58.96 -2.40 -38.09
N GLY A 84 57.70 -2.29 -38.55
CA GLY A 84 57.12 -0.99 -38.91
C GLY A 84 55.60 -0.95 -39.13
N ALA A 85 54.83 -1.84 -38.48
CA ALA A 85 53.38 -1.83 -38.56
C ALA A 85 52.77 -1.53 -37.17
N ILE A 86 52.05 -0.41 -37.07
CA ILE A 86 51.19 -0.12 -35.91
C ILE A 86 50.06 -1.15 -35.93
N THR A 87 49.98 -2.01 -34.91
CA THR A 87 48.80 -2.86 -34.73
C THR A 87 47.59 -1.97 -34.51
N PRO A 88 46.51 -2.09 -35.33
CA PRO A 88 45.29 -1.33 -35.08
C PRO A 88 44.76 -1.74 -33.71
N SER A 89 44.66 -0.77 -32.80
CA SER A 89 44.15 -1.02 -31.47
C SER A 89 42.71 -1.54 -31.57
N LEU A 90 42.44 -2.66 -30.88
CA LEU A 90 41.09 -3.18 -30.76
C LEU A 90 40.18 -2.05 -30.25
N PRO A 91 39.01 -1.82 -30.87
CA PRO A 91 38.15 -0.70 -30.49
C PRO A 91 37.80 -0.81 -29.00
N PRO A 92 37.82 0.30 -28.26
CA PRO A 92 37.66 0.28 -26.81
C PRO A 92 36.32 -0.39 -26.45
N LYS A 93 36.36 -1.38 -25.55
CA LYS A 93 35.15 -2.09 -25.13
C LYS A 93 34.16 -1.10 -24.53
N ILE A 94 32.93 -1.08 -25.04
CA ILE A 94 31.87 -0.19 -24.60
C ILE A 94 31.01 -0.93 -23.57
N ALA A 95 30.84 -0.34 -22.40
CA ALA A 95 29.99 -0.86 -21.33
C ALA A 95 28.52 -0.42 -21.48
N VAL A 96 28.27 0.79 -21.97
CA VAL A 96 26.92 1.28 -22.31
C VAL A 96 26.94 2.03 -23.64
N ASP A 97 26.19 1.53 -24.62
CA ASP A 97 26.04 2.06 -25.97
C ASP A 97 24.60 2.53 -26.16
N VAL A 98 24.40 3.84 -26.33
CA VAL A 98 23.10 4.51 -26.49
C VAL A 98 23.09 5.19 -27.86
N LYS A 99 22.11 4.87 -28.71
CA LYS A 99 22.04 5.35 -30.10
C LYS A 99 20.66 5.90 -30.45
N ASP A 100 20.62 7.15 -30.92
CA ASP A 100 19.42 7.92 -31.32
C ASP A 100 18.22 7.83 -30.36
N VAL A 101 18.49 7.73 -29.06
CA VAL A 101 17.45 7.49 -28.05
C VAL A 101 16.55 8.70 -27.85
N THR A 102 15.26 8.47 -28.01
CA THR A 102 14.21 9.49 -27.84
C THR A 102 13.18 8.99 -26.82
N PHE A 103 12.79 9.88 -25.88
CA PHE A 103 11.86 9.55 -24.80
C PHE A 103 11.04 10.77 -24.39
N THR A 104 9.75 10.54 -24.14
CA THR A 104 8.71 11.54 -23.90
C THR A 104 7.83 11.07 -22.75
N TYR A 105 7.70 11.86 -21.67
CA TYR A 105 6.71 11.57 -20.61
C TYR A 105 5.32 12.03 -21.02
N GLY A 106 4.28 11.34 -20.58
CA GLY A 106 2.88 11.72 -20.82
C GLY A 106 2.36 11.34 -22.21
N PHE A 107 1.09 11.69 -22.48
CA PHE A 107 0.37 11.37 -23.71
C PHE A 107 -0.41 12.59 -24.22
N GLY A 108 -0.65 12.66 -25.53
CA GLY A 108 -1.40 13.76 -26.16
C GLY A 108 -0.74 15.13 -25.95
N GLN A 109 -1.56 16.16 -25.75
CA GLN A 109 -1.10 17.55 -25.55
C GLN A 109 -0.24 17.76 -24.30
N LYS A 110 -0.20 16.81 -23.35
CA LYS A 110 0.66 16.86 -22.15
C LYS A 110 1.97 16.07 -22.30
N SER A 111 2.40 15.82 -23.53
CA SER A 111 3.61 15.04 -23.81
C SER A 111 4.89 15.90 -23.74
N LEU A 112 5.81 15.57 -22.83
CA LEU A 112 7.06 16.31 -22.58
C LEU A 112 8.26 15.54 -23.16
N LEU A 113 8.78 16.01 -24.29
CA LEU A 113 9.92 15.41 -25.00
C LEU A 113 11.23 15.64 -24.22
N THR A 114 11.66 14.64 -23.46
CA THR A 114 12.73 14.72 -22.45
C THR A 114 14.09 14.25 -22.96
N LEU A 115 14.16 13.25 -23.83
CA LEU A 115 15.38 12.82 -24.53
C LEU A 115 15.17 12.97 -26.04
N LYS A 116 16.14 13.54 -26.75
CA LYS A 116 16.03 13.96 -28.17
C LYS A 116 17.22 13.43 -28.96
N LYS A 117 17.09 12.21 -29.51
CA LYS A 117 18.16 11.49 -30.23
C LYS A 117 19.51 11.49 -29.48
N ILE A 118 19.47 11.08 -28.21
CA ILE A 118 20.69 10.94 -27.41
C ILE A 118 21.57 9.83 -27.97
N ASN A 119 22.83 10.16 -28.20
CA ASN A 119 23.90 9.23 -28.55
C ASN A 119 24.99 9.34 -27.47
N VAL A 120 25.30 8.25 -26.75
CA VAL A 120 26.28 8.19 -25.63
C VAL A 120 27.01 6.86 -25.68
N SER A 121 28.33 6.88 -25.50
CA SER A 121 29.17 5.67 -25.49
C SER A 121 30.07 5.65 -24.25
N VAL A 122 29.71 4.85 -23.23
CA VAL A 122 30.46 4.72 -21.97
C VAL A 122 31.52 3.61 -22.10
N PRO A 123 32.82 3.90 -21.96
CA PRO A 123 33.87 2.89 -22.01
C PRO A 123 33.84 1.92 -20.81
N GLN A 124 34.30 0.68 -21.04
CA GLN A 124 34.43 -0.33 -20.00
C GLN A 124 35.64 -0.07 -19.10
N GLY A 125 35.50 -0.28 -17.78
CA GLY A 125 36.61 -0.17 -16.82
C GLY A 125 37.03 1.25 -16.48
N LYS A 126 36.14 2.25 -16.64
CA LYS A 126 36.42 3.67 -16.44
C LYS A 126 35.25 4.42 -15.82
N ILE A 127 35.51 5.61 -15.28
CA ILE A 127 34.49 6.55 -14.79
C ILE A 127 34.02 7.47 -15.93
N TYR A 128 32.70 7.55 -16.11
CA TYR A 128 32.00 8.48 -16.99
C TYR A 128 31.12 9.41 -16.16
N ALA A 129 31.31 10.72 -16.31
CA ALA A 129 30.57 11.73 -15.59
C ALA A 129 29.52 12.42 -16.47
N LEU A 130 28.25 12.29 -16.11
CA LEU A 130 27.11 12.91 -16.81
C LEU A 130 26.71 14.22 -16.11
N LEU A 131 27.05 15.34 -16.73
CA LEU A 131 26.80 16.68 -16.22
C LEU A 131 25.63 17.36 -16.96
N GLY A 132 25.01 18.34 -16.31
CA GLY A 132 23.91 19.11 -16.88
C GLY A 132 22.99 19.68 -15.81
N SER A 133 22.17 20.66 -16.20
CA SER A 133 21.24 21.35 -15.29
C SER A 133 20.24 20.41 -14.62
N SER A 134 19.47 20.91 -13.65
CA SER A 134 18.22 20.25 -13.30
C SER A 134 17.29 20.19 -14.52
N GLY A 135 16.41 19.18 -14.58
CA GLY A 135 15.44 18.97 -15.66
C GLY A 135 16.01 18.58 -17.04
N CYS A 136 17.33 18.61 -17.29
CA CYS A 136 17.87 18.40 -18.64
C CYS A 136 17.78 16.97 -19.20
N GLY A 137 17.38 15.98 -18.37
CA GLY A 137 17.14 14.59 -18.79
C GLY A 137 18.00 13.52 -18.09
N LYS A 138 19.02 13.88 -17.30
CA LYS A 138 20.01 12.95 -16.70
C LYS A 138 19.41 11.66 -16.13
N THR A 139 18.59 11.76 -15.08
CA THR A 139 17.96 10.61 -14.40
C THR A 139 17.01 9.83 -15.31
N THR A 140 16.42 10.46 -16.34
CA THR A 140 15.61 9.76 -17.35
C THR A 140 16.49 8.89 -18.25
N LEU A 141 17.64 9.40 -18.69
CA LEU A 141 18.63 8.60 -19.42
C LEU A 141 19.17 7.45 -18.57
N LEU A 142 19.48 7.68 -17.29
CA LEU A 142 19.88 6.61 -16.36
C LEU A 142 18.80 5.53 -16.22
N ARG A 143 17.53 5.93 -16.06
CA ARG A 143 16.38 5.00 -16.01
C ARG A 143 16.23 4.18 -17.30
N CYS A 144 16.53 4.74 -18.46
CA CYS A 144 16.55 3.99 -19.72
C CYS A 144 17.71 2.97 -19.75
N VAL A 145 18.92 3.35 -19.34
CA VAL A 145 20.09 2.45 -19.22
C VAL A 145 19.84 1.31 -18.22
N LEU A 146 19.11 1.58 -17.13
CA LEU A 146 18.72 0.58 -16.13
C LEU A 146 17.58 -0.36 -16.57
N GLY A 147 17.00 -0.17 -17.77
CA GLY A 147 15.81 -0.93 -18.20
C GLY A 147 14.58 -0.65 -17.34
N ARG A 148 14.48 0.55 -16.77
CA ARG A 148 13.32 1.04 -15.99
C ARG A 148 12.37 1.92 -16.79
N LEU A 149 12.83 2.46 -17.92
CA LEU A 149 12.02 3.13 -18.94
C LEU A 149 12.41 2.57 -20.31
N GLN A 150 11.42 2.16 -21.11
CA GLN A 150 11.66 1.80 -22.51
C GLN A 150 11.67 3.06 -23.39
N PRO A 151 12.68 3.26 -24.25
CA PRO A 151 12.72 4.38 -25.18
C PRO A 151 11.67 4.23 -26.30
N GLN A 152 11.23 5.34 -26.87
CA GLN A 152 10.24 5.36 -27.97
C GLN A 152 10.90 5.20 -29.34
N SER A 153 12.17 5.59 -29.47
CA SER A 153 13.04 5.28 -30.59
C SER A 153 14.48 5.14 -30.12
N GLY A 154 15.33 4.57 -30.96
CA GLY A 154 16.75 4.35 -30.66
C GLY A 154 17.00 3.02 -29.95
N LEU A 155 18.27 2.79 -29.63
CA LEU A 155 18.79 1.52 -29.12
C LEU A 155 19.67 1.76 -27.89
N ILE A 156 19.55 0.88 -26.89
CA ILE A 156 20.40 0.89 -25.69
C ILE A 156 20.96 -0.51 -25.50
N ARG A 157 22.29 -0.62 -25.35
CA ARG A 157 22.97 -1.88 -25.01
C ARG A 157 23.88 -1.66 -23.81
N VAL A 158 23.73 -2.51 -22.81
CA VAL A 158 24.60 -2.59 -21.63
C VAL A 158 25.38 -3.91 -21.73
N PHE A 159 26.71 -3.82 -21.78
CA PHE A 159 27.63 -4.92 -22.12
C PHE A 159 27.19 -5.70 -23.39
N GLY A 160 26.67 -4.98 -24.39
CA GLY A 160 26.20 -5.55 -25.66
C GLY A 160 24.76 -6.09 -25.65
N GLN A 161 24.12 -6.24 -24.50
CA GLN A 161 22.74 -6.74 -24.36
C GLN A 161 21.75 -5.60 -24.12
N GLU A 162 20.54 -5.69 -24.65
CA GLU A 162 19.48 -4.71 -24.36
C GLU A 162 19.01 -4.82 -22.89
N PRO A 163 18.85 -3.71 -22.15
CA PRO A 163 18.36 -3.75 -20.77
C PRO A 163 17.02 -4.48 -20.62
N GLY A 164 16.96 -5.42 -19.68
CA GLY A 164 15.75 -6.22 -19.40
C GLY A 164 15.58 -7.49 -20.24
N SER A 165 16.37 -7.69 -21.32
CA SER A 165 16.34 -8.93 -22.11
C SER A 165 16.75 -10.16 -21.30
N GLU A 166 16.49 -11.37 -21.81
CA GLU A 166 16.64 -12.64 -21.07
C GLU A 166 18.06 -12.92 -20.55
N TYR A 167 19.07 -12.45 -21.29
CA TYR A 167 20.50 -12.56 -20.99
C TYR A 167 21.10 -11.25 -20.47
N SER A 168 20.26 -10.23 -20.24
CA SER A 168 20.74 -8.92 -19.81
C SER A 168 21.18 -8.95 -18.34
N PRO A 169 22.40 -8.49 -18.02
CA PRO A 169 22.86 -8.39 -16.62
C PRO A 169 22.15 -7.24 -15.85
N VAL A 170 21.36 -6.42 -16.55
CA VAL A 170 20.67 -5.23 -16.04
C VAL A 170 19.18 -5.23 -16.47
N PRO A 171 18.22 -4.95 -15.57
CA PRO A 171 18.37 -4.85 -14.11
C PRO A 171 18.62 -6.22 -13.45
N GLY A 172 19.44 -6.26 -12.41
CA GLY A 172 20.00 -7.49 -11.86
C GLY A 172 21.29 -7.26 -11.07
N PRO A 173 22.04 -8.34 -10.74
CA PRO A 173 23.31 -8.23 -10.02
C PRO A 173 24.43 -7.56 -10.84
N GLY A 174 24.25 -7.42 -12.16
CA GLY A 174 25.20 -6.73 -13.03
C GLY A 174 25.27 -5.22 -12.86
N VAL A 175 24.33 -4.62 -12.12
CA VAL A 175 24.34 -3.19 -11.77
C VAL A 175 24.25 -2.97 -10.27
N GLY A 176 24.94 -1.94 -9.79
CA GLY A 176 24.65 -1.30 -8.50
C GLY A 176 24.08 0.08 -8.75
N TYR A 177 22.98 0.40 -8.07
CA TYR A 177 22.28 1.67 -8.26
C TYR A 177 22.08 2.45 -6.96
N MET A 178 22.40 3.74 -7.04
CA MET A 178 22.07 4.76 -6.07
C MET A 178 21.21 5.83 -6.77
N PRO A 179 19.90 5.90 -6.48
CA PRO A 179 19.03 6.95 -7.01
C PRO A 179 19.33 8.33 -6.39
N GLN A 180 18.72 9.38 -6.97
CA GLN A 180 18.85 10.75 -6.48
C GLN A 180 18.13 10.92 -5.12
N GLU A 181 17.01 10.22 -4.91
CA GLU A 181 16.40 10.03 -3.59
C GLU A 181 17.26 9.07 -2.74
N LEU A 182 17.15 9.16 -1.41
CA LEU A 182 17.96 8.30 -0.54
C LEU A 182 17.63 6.81 -0.71
N ALA A 183 16.36 6.46 -0.93
CA ALA A 183 15.85 5.10 -1.08
C ALA A 183 16.43 4.12 -0.03
N LEU A 184 16.22 4.47 1.25
CA LEU A 184 16.59 3.70 2.44
C LEU A 184 15.39 3.58 3.39
N PHE A 185 15.26 2.44 4.06
CA PHE A 185 14.23 2.25 5.09
C PHE A 185 14.64 3.00 6.38
N PRO A 186 13.88 4.01 6.85
CA PRO A 186 14.22 4.75 8.06
C PRO A 186 14.20 3.87 9.31
N ASP A 187 13.33 2.85 9.30
CA ASP A 187 13.14 1.85 10.35
C ASP A 187 14.38 0.95 10.58
N PHE A 188 15.32 0.86 9.64
CA PHE A 188 16.41 -0.13 9.66
C PHE A 188 17.69 0.37 10.33
N THR A 189 18.53 -0.55 10.81
CA THR A 189 19.95 -0.24 11.08
C THR A 189 20.79 -0.30 9.82
N ILE A 190 21.97 0.33 9.83
CA ILE A 190 22.97 0.24 8.75
C ILE A 190 23.29 -1.23 8.40
N LYS A 191 23.46 -2.07 9.43
CA LYS A 191 23.70 -3.52 9.30
C LYS A 191 22.55 -4.26 8.61
N GLU A 192 21.30 -3.90 8.90
CA GLU A 192 20.13 -4.55 8.28
C GLU A 192 19.92 -4.08 6.85
N THR A 193 20.17 -2.80 6.57
CA THR A 193 20.14 -2.22 5.21
C THR A 193 21.13 -2.95 4.29
N LEU A 194 22.40 -3.02 4.70
CA LEU A 194 23.45 -3.70 3.91
C LEU A 194 23.21 -5.22 3.81
N ARG A 195 22.58 -5.82 4.82
CA ARG A 195 22.16 -7.23 4.77
C ARG A 195 21.01 -7.45 3.79
N TYR A 196 19.99 -6.58 3.78
CA TYR A 196 18.85 -6.68 2.89
C TYR A 196 19.29 -6.61 1.42
N PHE A 197 20.02 -5.56 1.04
CA PHE A 197 20.52 -5.45 -0.33
C PHE A 197 21.48 -6.60 -0.70
N GLY A 198 22.38 -6.99 0.21
CA GLY A 198 23.24 -8.15 -0.01
C GLY A 198 22.48 -9.47 -0.26
N GLN A 199 21.38 -9.71 0.48
CA GLN A 199 20.51 -10.87 0.23
C GLN A 199 19.74 -10.75 -1.10
N LEU A 200 19.35 -9.54 -1.51
CA LEU A 200 18.68 -9.26 -2.78
C LEU A 200 19.57 -9.60 -4.00
N TYR A 201 20.88 -9.36 -3.85
CA TYR A 201 21.95 -9.74 -4.77
C TYR A 201 22.55 -11.15 -4.50
N ARG A 202 21.84 -12.02 -3.74
CA ARG A 202 22.23 -13.42 -3.44
C ARG A 202 23.55 -13.64 -2.69
N MET A 203 24.15 -12.60 -2.09
CA MET A 203 25.41 -12.72 -1.36
C MET A 203 25.27 -13.62 -0.12
N SER A 204 26.31 -14.37 0.22
CA SER A 204 26.32 -15.16 1.47
C SER A 204 26.42 -14.26 2.71
N ALA A 205 25.91 -14.75 3.84
CA ALA A 205 26.00 -14.04 5.13
C ALA A 205 27.46 -13.78 5.58
N LYS A 206 28.45 -14.53 5.06
CA LYS A 206 29.87 -14.31 5.31
C LYS A 206 30.40 -13.09 4.53
N GLU A 207 30.09 -13.03 3.23
CA GLU A 207 30.49 -11.92 2.36
C GLU A 207 29.81 -10.61 2.75
N ILE A 208 28.50 -10.65 3.05
CA ILE A 208 27.76 -9.50 3.57
C ILE A 208 28.44 -8.94 4.82
N LYS A 209 28.85 -9.79 5.77
CA LYS A 209 29.55 -9.37 7.00
C LYS A 209 30.92 -8.76 6.71
N ALA A 210 31.67 -9.30 5.74
CA ALA A 210 32.97 -8.78 5.33
C ALA A 210 32.85 -7.42 4.60
N ARG A 211 32.00 -7.33 3.57
CA ARG A 211 31.71 -6.09 2.83
C ARG A 211 31.12 -5.01 3.73
N THR A 212 30.25 -5.37 4.69
CA THR A 212 29.75 -4.43 5.71
C THR A 212 30.89 -3.84 6.55
N LYS A 213 31.85 -4.65 7.02
CA LYS A 213 33.01 -4.12 7.78
C LYS A 213 33.84 -3.16 6.90
N PHE A 214 34.13 -3.54 5.66
CA PHE A 214 34.90 -2.73 4.71
C PHE A 214 34.22 -1.38 4.44
N LEU A 215 32.94 -1.38 4.08
CA LEU A 215 32.19 -0.17 3.71
C LEU A 215 31.99 0.80 4.88
N ILE A 216 31.86 0.29 6.11
CA ILE A 216 31.81 1.14 7.32
C ILE A 216 33.11 1.92 7.50
N THR A 217 34.26 1.27 7.32
CA THR A 217 35.57 1.93 7.40
C THR A 217 35.77 2.90 6.25
N LEU A 218 35.56 2.47 5.00
CA LEU A 218 35.76 3.29 3.80
C LEU A 218 34.93 4.59 3.82
N LEU A 219 33.64 4.49 4.16
CA LEU A 219 32.68 5.60 4.03
C LEU A 219 32.46 6.35 5.34
N HIS A 220 33.35 6.16 6.34
CA HIS A 220 33.23 6.72 7.70
C HIS A 220 31.78 6.69 8.21
N LEU A 221 31.19 5.49 8.21
CA LEU A 221 29.82 5.27 8.71
C LEU A 221 29.84 5.18 10.25
N PRO A 222 28.82 5.71 10.93
CA PRO A 222 28.68 5.50 12.37
C PRO A 222 28.33 4.04 12.68
N GLU A 223 28.13 3.72 13.97
CA GLU A 223 27.93 2.34 14.42
C GLU A 223 26.87 1.57 13.61
N LYS A 224 27.25 0.35 13.20
CA LYS A 224 26.42 -0.57 12.40
C LYS A 224 25.00 -0.83 12.93
N ASN A 225 24.77 -0.61 14.22
CA ASN A 225 23.51 -0.84 14.93
C ASN A 225 22.64 0.44 15.05
N ARG A 226 23.11 1.62 14.60
CA ARG A 226 22.35 2.87 14.62
C ARG A 226 21.25 2.85 13.55
N LEU A 227 20.08 3.43 13.84
CA LEU A 227 18.95 3.52 12.91
C LEU A 227 19.23 4.53 11.79
N VAL A 228 18.74 4.28 10.58
CA VAL A 228 18.81 5.20 9.44
C VAL A 228 18.08 6.52 9.75
N SER A 229 16.95 6.48 10.47
CA SER A 229 16.24 7.67 10.97
C SER A 229 17.06 8.54 11.94
N GLN A 230 18.11 7.99 12.56
CA GLN A 230 18.99 8.69 13.50
C GLN A 230 20.28 9.21 12.84
N LEU A 231 20.39 9.17 11.51
CA LEU A 231 21.54 9.62 10.74
C LEU A 231 21.31 11.02 10.15
N SER A 232 22.36 11.82 10.01
CA SER A 232 22.28 13.05 9.22
C SER A 232 22.11 12.73 7.72
N GLY A 233 21.55 13.66 6.92
CA GLY A 233 21.34 13.42 5.49
C GLY A 233 22.61 13.00 4.73
N GLY A 234 23.77 13.59 5.07
CA GLY A 234 25.07 13.16 4.52
C GLY A 234 25.49 11.75 4.96
N GLN A 235 25.20 11.32 6.20
CA GLN A 235 25.40 9.93 6.63
C GLN A 235 24.45 8.96 5.91
N GLN A 236 23.18 9.35 5.72
CA GLN A 236 22.21 8.56 4.93
C GLN A 236 22.67 8.43 3.48
N ARG A 237 23.20 9.49 2.86
CA ARG A 237 23.79 9.48 1.51
C ARG A 237 24.88 8.41 1.40
N ARG A 238 25.80 8.36 2.38
CA ARG A 238 26.87 7.36 2.44
C ARG A 238 26.37 5.94 2.70
N VAL A 239 25.31 5.74 3.47
CA VAL A 239 24.67 4.41 3.62
C VAL A 239 23.97 3.98 2.32
N SER A 240 23.41 4.91 1.55
CA SER A 240 22.83 4.64 0.24
C SER A 240 23.90 4.26 -0.79
N LEU A 241 25.05 4.95 -0.80
CA LEU A 241 26.23 4.58 -1.59
C LEU A 241 26.78 3.21 -1.21
N ALA A 242 26.94 2.93 0.09
CA ALA A 242 27.36 1.63 0.61
C ALA A 242 26.44 0.49 0.12
N SER A 243 25.13 0.76 0.01
CA SER A 243 24.13 -0.20 -0.45
C SER A 243 24.21 -0.49 -1.96
N ALA A 244 24.72 0.45 -2.77
CA ALA A 244 25.02 0.23 -4.18
C ALA A 244 26.35 -0.51 -4.41
N LEU A 245 27.32 -0.35 -3.50
CA LEU A 245 28.65 -0.96 -3.55
C LEU A 245 28.74 -2.37 -2.92
N VAL A 246 27.70 -2.86 -2.24
CA VAL A 246 27.80 -4.04 -1.37
C VAL A 246 28.24 -5.31 -2.12
N HIS A 247 27.69 -5.54 -3.31
CA HIS A 247 27.80 -6.77 -4.10
C HIS A 247 28.90 -6.79 -5.17
N ARG A 248 29.63 -5.69 -5.39
CA ARG A 248 30.65 -5.54 -6.47
C ARG A 248 30.08 -5.82 -7.87
N PRO A 249 29.20 -4.95 -8.40
CA PRO A 249 28.72 -5.06 -9.77
C PRO A 249 29.82 -4.69 -10.79
N PRO A 250 29.75 -5.15 -12.05
CA PRO A 250 30.59 -4.67 -13.15
C PRO A 250 30.17 -3.27 -13.66
N LEU A 251 28.94 -2.83 -13.42
CA LEU A 251 28.44 -1.47 -13.68
C LEU A 251 27.90 -0.82 -12.41
N LEU A 252 28.33 0.40 -12.10
CA LEU A 252 27.81 1.19 -10.99
C LEU A 252 27.20 2.49 -11.51
N ILE A 253 25.93 2.76 -11.19
CA ILE A 253 25.23 3.99 -11.56
C ILE A 253 24.91 4.77 -10.28
N LEU A 254 25.45 5.99 -10.18
CA LEU A 254 25.35 6.86 -9.01
C LEU A 254 24.72 8.20 -9.40
N ASP A 255 23.49 8.46 -8.96
CA ASP A 255 22.85 9.78 -9.14
C ASP A 255 23.23 10.70 -7.96
N GLU A 256 24.10 11.68 -8.20
CA GLU A 256 24.55 12.71 -7.24
C GLU A 256 25.09 12.16 -5.89
N PRO A 257 26.04 11.21 -5.87
CA PRO A 257 26.43 10.47 -4.65
C PRO A 257 27.17 11.32 -3.59
N THR A 258 27.82 12.42 -4.01
CA THR A 258 28.70 13.26 -3.17
C THR A 258 28.00 14.47 -2.55
N VAL A 259 26.70 14.68 -2.84
CA VAL A 259 25.89 15.76 -2.25
C VAL A 259 25.78 15.58 -0.73
N GLY A 260 26.14 16.63 0.03
CA GLY A 260 26.17 16.59 1.49
C GLY A 260 27.32 15.77 2.09
N VAL A 261 28.32 15.37 1.29
CA VAL A 261 29.57 14.74 1.74
C VAL A 261 30.69 15.78 1.75
N ASP A 262 31.53 15.75 2.79
CA ASP A 262 32.67 16.65 2.95
C ASP A 262 33.74 16.45 1.86
N PRO A 263 34.55 17.48 1.52
CA PRO A 263 35.49 17.41 0.40
C PRO A 263 36.58 16.33 0.55
N VAL A 264 36.97 15.99 1.78
CA VAL A 264 38.04 15.01 2.04
C VAL A 264 37.53 13.59 1.79
N LEU A 265 36.38 13.23 2.37
CA LEU A 265 35.77 11.92 2.17
C LEU A 265 35.23 11.75 0.73
N ARG A 266 34.80 12.84 0.10
CA ARG A 266 34.50 12.92 -1.35
C ARG A 266 35.71 12.52 -2.20
N LYS A 267 36.90 13.06 -1.92
CA LYS A 267 38.14 12.67 -2.61
C LYS A 267 38.46 11.19 -2.40
N ALA A 268 38.37 10.69 -1.16
CA ALA A 268 38.59 9.27 -0.86
C ALA A 268 37.58 8.32 -1.53
N ILE A 269 36.33 8.75 -1.74
CA ILE A 269 35.32 8.01 -2.52
C ILE A 269 35.73 7.95 -4.00
N TRP A 270 36.12 9.08 -4.60
CA TRP A 270 36.58 9.13 -6.00
C TRP A 270 37.85 8.30 -6.22
N GLU A 271 38.85 8.40 -5.33
CA GLU A 271 40.07 7.57 -5.35
C GLU A 271 39.76 6.07 -5.25
N HIS A 272 38.78 5.67 -4.43
CA HIS A 272 38.38 4.26 -4.36
C HIS A 272 37.62 3.79 -5.61
N LEU A 273 36.77 4.64 -6.20
CA LEU A 273 36.07 4.32 -7.45
C LEU A 273 37.05 4.17 -8.62
N ASP A 274 38.06 5.04 -8.71
CA ASP A 274 39.15 4.96 -9.69
C ASP A 274 40.00 3.69 -9.51
N ALA A 275 40.36 3.35 -8.27
CA ALA A 275 41.02 2.08 -7.96
C ALA A 275 40.19 0.87 -8.40
N LEU A 276 38.87 0.85 -8.14
CA LEU A 276 37.98 -0.23 -8.61
C LEU A 276 37.84 -0.28 -10.15
N CYS A 277 37.93 0.85 -10.84
CA CYS A 277 37.97 0.87 -12.31
C CYS A 277 39.23 0.19 -12.85
N LYS A 278 40.38 0.47 -12.22
CA LYS A 278 41.72 -0.02 -12.62
C LYS A 278 42.00 -1.47 -12.20
N GLU A 279 41.60 -1.87 -10.99
CA GLU A 279 41.89 -3.19 -10.41
C GLU A 279 40.79 -4.22 -10.70
N ASP A 280 39.53 -3.86 -10.41
CA ASP A 280 38.33 -4.70 -10.50
C ASP A 280 37.60 -4.51 -11.86
N GLY A 281 38.10 -3.67 -12.77
CA GLY A 281 37.53 -3.46 -14.13
C GLY A 281 36.13 -2.81 -14.15
N LEU A 282 35.75 -2.13 -13.07
CA LEU A 282 34.44 -1.50 -12.88
C LEU A 282 34.17 -0.38 -13.90
N THR A 283 32.97 -0.33 -14.48
CA THR A 283 32.45 0.91 -15.10
C THR A 283 31.62 1.69 -14.09
N VAL A 284 31.88 3.00 -13.99
CA VAL A 284 31.07 3.91 -13.17
C VAL A 284 30.41 4.96 -14.07
N ILE A 285 29.10 5.13 -13.92
CA ILE A 285 28.36 6.29 -14.43
C ILE A 285 27.95 7.13 -13.22
N ILE A 286 28.42 8.37 -13.16
CA ILE A 286 28.16 9.29 -12.05
C ILE A 286 27.53 10.59 -12.57
N THR A 287 26.48 11.08 -11.93
CA THR A 287 26.04 12.47 -12.07
C THR A 287 26.54 13.27 -10.86
N THR A 288 26.79 14.56 -11.04
CA THR A 288 27.11 15.46 -9.94
C THR A 288 26.68 16.89 -10.25
N HIS A 289 26.38 17.66 -9.20
CA HIS A 289 26.19 19.10 -9.28
C HIS A 289 27.50 19.88 -9.16
N TYR A 290 28.57 19.26 -8.66
CA TYR A 290 29.90 19.86 -8.53
C TYR A 290 30.72 19.52 -9.78
N ILE A 291 30.67 20.38 -10.79
CA ILE A 291 31.19 20.10 -12.13
C ILE A 291 32.70 19.79 -12.10
N GLU A 292 33.54 20.53 -11.36
CA GLU A 292 34.97 20.16 -11.17
C GLU A 292 35.24 18.77 -10.57
N GLU A 293 34.31 18.08 -9.88
CA GLU A 293 34.56 16.67 -9.48
C GLU A 293 34.77 15.78 -10.71
N ALA A 294 34.00 16.05 -11.77
CA ALA A 294 34.04 15.31 -13.01
C ALA A 294 35.35 15.47 -13.80
N ARG A 295 36.22 16.42 -13.41
CA ARG A 295 37.57 16.54 -13.94
C ARG A 295 38.42 15.29 -13.69
N THR A 296 38.09 14.52 -12.65
CA THR A 296 38.75 13.25 -12.32
C THR A 296 38.17 12.02 -13.04
N ALA A 297 37.14 12.19 -13.88
CA ALA A 297 36.62 11.12 -14.73
C ALA A 297 37.40 11.04 -16.05
N GLU A 298 37.44 9.86 -16.69
CA GLU A 298 38.06 9.72 -18.02
C GLU A 298 37.26 10.49 -19.09
N THR A 299 35.95 10.57 -18.91
CA THR A 299 35.04 11.08 -19.94
C THR A 299 33.89 11.84 -19.29
N VAL A 300 33.64 13.05 -19.77
CA VAL A 300 32.49 13.87 -19.40
C VAL A 300 31.50 13.95 -20.56
N GLY A 301 30.22 13.74 -20.26
CA GLY A 301 29.10 14.04 -21.14
C GLY A 301 28.34 15.27 -20.62
N LEU A 302 28.26 16.33 -21.42
CA LEU A 302 27.59 17.57 -21.02
C LEU A 302 26.20 17.64 -21.66
N MET A 303 25.13 17.68 -20.84
CA MET A 303 23.74 17.51 -21.28
C MET A 303 22.88 18.77 -21.04
N ARG A 304 22.04 19.14 -22.02
CA ARG A 304 21.15 20.31 -21.96
C ARG A 304 19.86 20.06 -22.75
N PHE A 305 18.71 20.45 -22.21
CA PHE A 305 17.39 20.37 -22.87
C PHE A 305 17.05 19.04 -23.59
N GLY A 306 17.50 17.90 -23.05
CA GLY A 306 17.28 16.57 -23.65
C GLY A 306 18.25 16.19 -24.77
N ARG A 307 19.33 16.96 -24.98
CA ARG A 307 20.43 16.70 -25.94
C ARG A 307 21.76 16.57 -25.20
N LEU A 308 22.71 15.89 -25.82
CA LEU A 308 24.12 15.90 -25.43
C LEU A 308 24.84 16.97 -26.26
N LEU A 309 25.58 17.87 -25.63
CA LEU A 309 26.34 18.94 -26.29
C LEU A 309 27.72 18.46 -26.72
N VAL A 310 28.41 17.69 -25.86
CA VAL A 310 29.72 17.11 -26.13
C VAL A 310 29.94 15.86 -25.27
N GLN A 311 30.78 14.95 -25.76
CA GLN A 311 31.36 13.84 -25.00
C GLN A 311 32.86 13.73 -25.33
N ALA A 312 33.74 13.96 -24.35
CA ALA A 312 35.20 13.91 -24.51
C ALA A 312 35.91 13.77 -23.15
N ASN A 313 37.25 13.71 -23.11
CA ASN A 313 38.00 13.78 -21.87
C ASN A 313 37.96 15.21 -21.25
N PRO A 314 37.95 15.36 -19.92
CA PRO A 314 37.98 16.68 -19.28
C PRO A 314 39.15 17.58 -19.70
N GLU A 315 40.38 17.07 -19.74
CA GLU A 315 41.56 17.89 -20.06
C GLU A 315 41.62 18.22 -21.56
N GLU A 316 41.14 17.33 -22.44
CA GLU A 316 40.94 17.63 -23.87
C GLU A 316 40.02 18.84 -24.06
N LEU A 317 38.90 18.90 -23.33
CA LEU A 317 37.94 20.02 -23.41
C LEU A 317 38.51 21.33 -22.85
N LEU A 318 39.26 21.28 -21.76
CA LEU A 318 39.93 22.46 -21.18
C LEU A 318 40.95 23.04 -22.17
N VAL A 319 41.77 22.19 -22.78
CA VAL A 319 42.76 22.57 -23.82
C VAL A 319 42.06 23.08 -25.09
N GLN A 320 41.07 22.35 -25.62
CA GLN A 320 40.36 22.70 -26.85
C GLN A 320 39.65 24.06 -26.77
N HIS A 321 39.09 24.40 -25.61
CA HIS A 321 38.37 25.65 -25.42
C HIS A 321 39.20 26.78 -24.80
N GLY A 322 40.41 26.50 -24.32
CA GLY A 322 41.34 27.48 -23.73
C GLY A 322 40.86 28.04 -22.39
N LEU A 323 40.32 27.20 -21.51
CA LEU A 323 39.67 27.63 -20.27
C LEU A 323 40.14 26.83 -19.04
N PRO A 324 40.16 27.43 -17.83
CA PRO A 324 40.78 26.83 -16.65
C PRO A 324 39.90 25.83 -15.86
N THR A 325 38.57 25.89 -16.00
CA THR A 325 37.61 24.99 -15.31
C THR A 325 36.53 24.47 -16.23
N LEU A 326 35.94 23.33 -15.88
CA LEU A 326 34.87 22.68 -16.63
C LEU A 326 33.56 23.49 -16.61
N GLU A 327 33.27 24.26 -15.57
CA GLU A 327 32.10 25.17 -15.56
C GLU A 327 32.24 26.24 -16.65
N ALA A 328 33.43 26.80 -16.84
CA ALA A 328 33.67 27.80 -17.87
C ALA A 328 33.51 27.20 -19.27
N VAL A 329 33.99 25.97 -19.50
CA VAL A 329 33.77 25.24 -20.75
C VAL A 329 32.29 24.96 -20.98
N PHE A 330 31.57 24.44 -19.97
CA PHE A 330 30.15 24.13 -20.09
C PHE A 330 29.31 25.40 -20.33
N LEU A 331 29.65 26.52 -19.70
CA LEU A 331 29.02 27.83 -19.94
C LEU A 331 29.23 28.30 -21.38
N LYS A 332 30.46 28.23 -21.90
CA LYS A 332 30.80 28.58 -23.29
C LYS A 332 30.04 27.70 -24.29
N LEU A 333 29.95 26.40 -24.05
CA LEU A 333 29.15 25.48 -24.87
C LEU A 333 27.64 25.78 -24.80
N CYS A 334 27.11 26.11 -23.62
CA CYS A 334 25.71 26.55 -23.48
C CYS A 334 25.42 27.88 -24.20
N GLN A 335 26.38 28.81 -24.24
CA GLN A 335 26.23 30.06 -25.00
C GLN A 335 26.21 29.78 -26.51
N LEU A 336 27.10 28.92 -27.02
CA LEU A 336 27.14 28.52 -28.43
C LEU A 336 25.88 27.76 -28.85
N ASP A 337 25.40 26.78 -28.06
CA ASP A 337 24.13 26.06 -28.30
C ASP A 337 22.92 27.03 -28.29
N SER A 338 22.93 28.06 -27.44
CA SER A 338 21.87 29.09 -27.44
C SER A 338 21.91 29.97 -28.69
N ALA A 339 23.10 30.27 -29.23
CA ALA A 339 23.29 31.07 -30.44
C ALA A 339 22.99 30.29 -31.75
N GLN A 340 22.91 28.97 -31.68
CA GLN A 340 22.49 28.12 -32.81
C GLN A 340 20.96 27.91 -32.90
N ILE A 341 20.19 28.49 -31.97
CA ILE A 341 18.72 28.54 -32.04
C ILE A 341 18.33 29.78 -32.84
N PRO A 342 17.60 29.67 -33.98
CA PRO A 342 17.14 30.82 -34.73
C PRO A 342 16.24 31.73 -33.89
N GLU A 343 16.33 33.05 -34.09
CA GLU A 343 15.69 34.05 -33.21
C GLU A 343 14.15 34.02 -33.17
N GLY A 344 13.51 33.22 -34.01
CA GLY A 344 12.05 33.03 -34.05
C GLY A 344 11.45 32.22 -32.88
N ILE A 345 12.26 31.73 -31.92
CA ILE A 345 11.76 31.02 -30.73
C ILE A 345 12.09 31.81 -29.46
N LYS A 346 11.37 32.92 -29.25
CA LYS A 346 11.34 33.72 -28.00
C LYS A 346 9.94 33.71 -27.36
N THR A 347 9.34 32.52 -27.32
CA THR A 347 8.10 32.14 -26.60
C THR A 347 8.27 30.70 -26.11
N ASP A 348 7.94 30.29 -24.88
CA ASP A 348 7.48 31.04 -23.71
C ASP A 348 8.37 30.74 -22.51
N SER A 349 8.90 31.78 -21.85
CA SER A 349 9.63 31.65 -20.57
C SER A 349 9.27 32.73 -19.55
N SER A 350 8.11 33.36 -19.72
CA SER A 350 7.58 34.44 -18.88
C SER A 350 6.31 34.02 -18.14
N SER A 351 6.27 32.79 -17.64
CA SER A 351 5.16 32.20 -16.88
C SER A 351 5.60 31.45 -15.61
N PHE A 352 6.81 31.74 -15.10
CA PHE A 352 7.20 31.46 -13.73
C PHE A 352 7.67 32.75 -13.06
N SER A 353 6.82 33.27 -12.17
CA SER A 353 7.08 34.50 -11.41
C SER A 353 7.93 34.19 -10.17
N GLU A 354 9.22 34.54 -10.20
CA GLU A 354 10.00 34.65 -8.96
C GLU A 354 9.59 35.92 -8.20
N SER A 355 9.08 35.75 -6.98
CA SER A 355 8.78 36.85 -6.07
C SER A 355 10.07 37.42 -5.47
N LYS A 356 10.67 38.42 -6.12
CA LYS A 356 11.77 39.19 -5.54
C LYS A 356 11.28 40.14 -4.44
N ASN A 357 11.44 39.71 -3.20
CA ASN A 357 11.50 40.62 -2.05
C ASN A 357 12.92 41.21 -1.97
N ASP A 358 13.20 42.27 -2.72
CA ASP A 358 14.42 43.05 -2.53
C ASP A 358 14.31 43.92 -1.27
N VAL A 359 15.34 43.89 -0.43
CA VAL A 359 15.42 44.66 0.82
C VAL A 359 16.52 45.72 0.71
N THR A 360 16.17 46.96 0.36
CA THR A 360 16.67 48.19 1.02
C THR A 360 16.11 49.50 0.45
N LEU A 361 15.53 50.31 1.36
CA LEU A 361 15.68 51.78 1.50
C LEU A 361 15.65 52.71 0.26
N GLY A 362 14.56 53.48 0.10
CA GLY A 362 14.51 54.70 -0.73
C GLY A 362 13.09 55.31 -0.82
N PRO A 363 12.82 56.54 -0.35
CA PRO A 363 11.46 57.09 -0.26
C PRO A 363 11.07 58.08 -1.40
N PHE A 364 9.82 58.58 -1.33
CA PHE A 364 9.07 59.53 -2.21
C PHE A 364 8.28 58.92 -3.38
N LYS A 365 7.14 59.49 -3.84
CA LYS A 365 6.01 60.20 -3.16
C LYS A 365 4.95 60.57 -4.22
N GLU A 366 3.65 60.36 -3.96
CA GLU A 366 2.51 60.96 -4.71
C GLU A 366 2.45 60.56 -6.23
N LYS A 367 1.36 60.69 -7.03
CA LYS A 367 -0.08 60.96 -6.78
C LYS A 367 -0.93 60.45 -7.99
N ILE A 368 -2.22 60.18 -7.75
CA ILE A 368 -3.44 60.70 -8.45
C ILE A 368 -3.21 61.32 -9.86
N SER A 369 -3.97 61.06 -10.95
CA SER A 369 -5.09 60.11 -11.23
C SER A 369 -5.67 60.30 -12.67
N ILE A 370 -6.60 59.42 -13.09
CA ILE A 370 -7.73 59.65 -14.05
C ILE A 370 -7.45 59.63 -15.58
N ASN A 371 -8.46 59.07 -16.27
CA ASN A 371 -8.79 58.94 -17.71
C ASN A 371 -8.64 60.25 -18.53
N THR A 372 -8.63 60.28 -19.88
CA THR A 372 -9.71 59.85 -20.81
C THR A 372 -9.27 59.61 -22.28
N GLU A 373 -10.15 58.92 -23.04
CA GLU A 373 -10.42 59.00 -24.51
C GLU A 373 -9.29 58.67 -25.53
N GLY A 374 -9.58 58.09 -26.71
CA GLY A 374 -10.86 57.54 -27.25
C GLY A 374 -10.76 57.15 -28.74
N ASN A 375 -11.71 56.32 -29.24
CA ASN A 375 -12.00 55.97 -30.66
C ASN A 375 -10.88 55.30 -31.49
N ASP A 376 -11.10 54.52 -32.56
CA ASP A 376 -12.27 53.89 -33.23
C ASP A 376 -11.76 52.58 -33.91
N GLY A 377 -12.53 51.57 -34.31
CA GLY A 377 -13.98 51.29 -34.26
C GLY A 377 -14.36 50.12 -35.20
N ASN A 378 -15.61 49.60 -35.13
CA ASN A 378 -16.21 48.56 -36.00
C ASN A 378 -15.58 47.13 -35.98
N ASN A 379 -16.31 46.02 -36.21
CA ASN A 379 -17.62 45.84 -36.86
C ASN A 379 -18.38 44.55 -36.41
N ASN A 380 -19.71 44.60 -36.56
CA ASN A 380 -20.78 43.59 -36.36
C ASN A 380 -20.48 42.07 -36.53
N ASN A 381 -21.09 41.22 -35.66
CA ASN A 381 -22.38 40.55 -36.01
C ASN A 381 -23.05 39.68 -34.91
N ASN A 382 -24.21 40.15 -34.43
CA ASN A 382 -25.51 39.45 -34.25
C ASN A 382 -25.70 38.03 -33.62
N ASN A 383 -26.69 38.04 -32.72
CA ASN A 383 -27.74 37.02 -32.42
C ASN A 383 -27.47 35.83 -31.47
N ASN A 384 -28.46 35.37 -30.69
CA ASN A 384 -29.50 36.07 -29.89
C ASN A 384 -30.24 35.07 -28.95
N ASN A 385 -31.06 35.57 -28.02
CA ASN A 385 -32.19 34.88 -27.35
C ASN A 385 -31.88 33.71 -26.38
N ASN A 386 -32.61 33.49 -25.27
CA ASN A 386 -33.50 34.38 -24.50
C ASN A 386 -33.85 33.81 -23.10
N ASN A 387 -34.59 34.62 -22.32
CA ASN A 387 -35.44 34.28 -21.16
C ASN A 387 -34.80 34.10 -19.76
N ASN A 388 -35.50 34.41 -18.65
CA ASN A 388 -36.32 35.61 -18.36
C ASN A 388 -36.76 35.66 -16.88
N GLY A 389 -36.81 36.87 -16.30
CA GLY A 389 -37.55 37.20 -15.06
C GLY A 389 -36.96 36.72 -13.72
N SER A 390 -37.36 37.28 -12.57
CA SER A 390 -38.11 38.53 -12.34
C SER A 390 -38.20 38.86 -10.83
N GLU A 391 -37.88 40.11 -10.45
CA GLU A 391 -38.49 40.85 -9.30
C GLU A 391 -38.29 40.32 -7.85
N THR A 392 -38.42 41.08 -6.74
CA THR A 392 -38.39 42.54 -6.46
C THR A 392 -37.90 42.80 -5.00
N LYS A 393 -37.56 44.07 -4.66
CA LYS A 393 -37.74 44.83 -3.37
C LYS A 393 -37.68 44.09 -2.01
N GLY A 394 -37.07 44.60 -0.92
CA GLY A 394 -36.42 45.90 -0.65
C GLY A 394 -36.59 46.33 0.84
N SER A 395 -35.93 47.43 1.27
CA SER A 395 -36.00 48.08 2.62
C SER A 395 -35.48 47.26 3.84
N ILE A 396 -34.59 47.71 4.75
CA ILE A 396 -34.30 48.97 5.48
C ILE A 396 -34.92 49.02 6.90
N GLN A 397 -34.10 48.76 7.93
CA GLN A 397 -33.89 49.52 9.20
C GLN A 397 -32.92 48.69 10.11
N ASN A 398 -31.92 49.18 10.86
CA ASN A 398 -31.57 50.42 11.60
C ASN A 398 -31.90 50.42 13.11
N GLU A 399 -30.92 50.01 13.92
CA GLU A 399 -30.58 50.53 15.26
C GLU A 399 -29.07 50.26 15.45
N LYS A 400 -28.15 51.19 15.76
CA LYS A 400 -28.05 52.23 16.81
C LYS A 400 -28.22 51.64 18.22
N ASN A 401 -27.40 51.95 19.23
CA ASN A 401 -26.10 52.64 19.37
C ASN A 401 -25.75 52.51 20.87
N PHE A 402 -24.48 52.41 21.29
CA PHE A 402 -23.94 53.21 22.42
C PHE A 402 -22.43 52.95 22.67
N ASN A 403 -21.73 54.01 23.11
CA ASN A 403 -20.39 53.97 23.70
C ASN A 403 -20.50 53.52 25.20
N ASN A 404 -19.46 53.28 26.02
CA ASN A 404 -18.22 54.05 26.13
C ASN A 404 -17.15 53.43 27.08
N ASN A 405 -15.87 53.72 26.83
CA ASN A 405 -14.76 53.98 27.78
C ASN A 405 -14.43 53.12 29.03
N ASN A 406 -13.22 52.52 28.99
CA ASN A 406 -12.04 52.79 29.85
C ASN A 406 -11.84 52.23 31.29
N ASN A 407 -10.57 51.81 31.48
CA ASN A 407 -9.65 52.00 32.63
C ASN A 407 -9.66 51.07 33.89
N ASN A 408 -8.63 50.21 33.92
CA ASN A 408 -7.49 50.17 34.88
C ASN A 408 -7.66 49.91 36.40
N ASN A 409 -6.58 49.30 36.94
CA ASN A 409 -6.08 49.37 38.33
C ASN A 409 -6.85 48.58 39.44
N ASN A 410 -6.23 48.06 40.51
CA ASN A 410 -4.85 47.57 40.76
C ASN A 410 -4.80 46.88 42.16
N ASN A 411 -3.64 46.30 42.55
CA ASN A 411 -3.30 45.85 43.93
C ASN A 411 -4.11 44.60 44.43
N SER A 412 -3.76 43.81 45.48
CA SER A 412 -2.62 43.69 46.44
C SER A 412 -2.76 42.36 47.21
N ASN A 413 -1.78 41.73 47.91
CA ASN A 413 -0.31 41.84 48.03
C ASN A 413 0.24 40.54 48.71
N GLU A 414 1.59 40.42 48.86
CA GLU A 414 2.44 39.95 50.00
C GLU A 414 1.86 38.97 51.09
N GLU A 415 2.61 38.06 51.75
CA GLU A 415 4.08 37.90 51.94
C GLU A 415 4.48 36.50 52.51
N ASN A 416 5.80 36.28 52.77
CA ASN A 416 6.44 35.26 53.67
C ASN A 416 6.54 33.77 53.22
N ASN A 417 7.66 33.03 53.42
CA ASN A 417 9.07 33.42 53.63
C ASN A 417 10.12 32.27 53.42
N ASN A 418 11.38 32.67 53.14
CA ASN A 418 12.70 32.04 53.44
C ASN A 418 13.29 30.79 52.73
N ASN A 419 14.54 31.01 52.24
CA ASN A 419 15.73 30.13 52.18
C ASN A 419 15.81 28.97 51.15
N ASN A 420 16.95 28.70 50.48
CA ASN A 420 18.30 29.31 50.53
C ASN A 420 19.17 29.03 49.26
N ASN A 421 19.99 30.01 48.83
CA ASN A 421 21.33 29.93 48.18
C ASN A 421 21.52 29.13 46.85
N ASN A 422 22.29 29.52 45.81
CA ASN A 422 23.17 30.67 45.44
C ASN A 422 23.19 30.76 43.87
N ALA A 423 23.32 31.89 43.15
CA ALA A 423 24.37 32.93 43.07
C ALA A 423 25.75 32.39 42.58
N ILE A 424 26.56 32.99 41.68
CA ILE A 424 26.57 34.21 40.82
C ILE A 424 27.65 33.97 39.69
N ALA A 425 27.88 34.70 38.59
CA ALA A 425 27.09 35.46 37.58
C ALA A 425 27.96 36.60 36.94
N LEU A 426 27.78 36.87 35.62
CA LEU A 426 28.21 38.06 34.82
C LEU A 426 29.71 38.35 34.47
N ALA A 427 29.88 38.86 33.23
CA ALA A 427 30.96 39.76 32.70
C ALA A 427 32.42 39.26 32.52
N ALA A 428 33.28 39.83 31.65
CA ALA A 428 33.09 40.49 30.32
C ALA A 428 34.45 40.75 29.58
N ASN A 429 34.42 40.72 28.24
CA ASN A 429 35.28 41.45 27.25
C ASN A 429 36.84 41.36 27.21
N LYS A 430 37.33 41.06 25.99
CA LYS A 430 38.54 41.58 25.27
C LYS A 430 39.97 41.39 25.84
N THR A 431 40.83 40.76 25.04
CA THR A 431 42.04 41.38 24.43
C THR A 431 42.58 40.54 23.25
N ASN A 432 43.58 41.03 22.50
CA ASN A 432 43.95 40.55 21.16
C ASN A 432 45.31 39.80 21.08
N ASN A 433 45.48 39.04 19.99
CA ASN A 433 46.74 38.66 19.30
C ASN A 433 47.86 37.89 20.05
N LEU A 434 48.23 36.71 19.52
CA LEU A 434 49.56 36.50 18.91
C LEU A 434 49.57 35.33 17.91
N LEU A 435 50.73 35.02 17.32
CA LEU A 435 50.91 34.23 16.08
C LEU A 435 51.47 32.80 16.27
N MET A 436 51.19 31.97 15.26
CA MET A 436 52.03 30.88 14.70
C MET A 436 52.11 29.49 15.39
N PRO A 437 52.54 28.43 14.66
CA PRO A 437 52.06 27.06 14.89
C PRO A 437 53.13 26.10 15.45
N MET A 438 52.74 24.85 15.71
CA MET A 438 53.66 23.72 15.86
C MET A 438 53.47 22.65 14.78
N THR A 439 54.59 22.25 14.20
CA THR A 439 54.77 21.04 13.37
C THR A 439 55.65 20.03 14.13
N ALA A 440 55.62 18.78 13.67
CA ALA A 440 56.59 17.70 13.95
C ALA A 440 56.78 17.23 15.41
N ALA A 441 56.24 16.03 15.70
CA ALA A 441 56.79 15.11 16.69
C ALA A 441 56.56 13.66 16.24
N PHE A 442 57.58 13.03 15.67
CA PHE A 442 57.62 11.61 15.27
C PHE A 442 59.10 11.17 15.25
N LYS A 443 59.39 9.90 15.59
CA LYS A 443 60.67 9.36 16.13
C LYS A 443 60.79 9.50 17.66
N ASP A 444 61.36 8.56 18.42
CA ASP A 444 61.84 7.19 18.12
C ASP A 444 61.63 6.30 19.36
N VAL A 445 61.24 5.03 19.17
CA VAL A 445 61.65 3.89 20.04
C VAL A 445 61.74 2.64 19.17
N SER A 446 62.79 1.86 19.32
CA SER A 446 62.98 0.55 18.68
C SER A 446 63.44 -0.51 19.68
N ALA A 447 63.35 -1.78 19.27
CA ALA A 447 63.97 -2.96 19.85
C ALA A 447 63.57 -3.41 21.28
N ARG A 448 62.69 -4.43 21.34
CA ARG A 448 63.00 -5.67 22.09
C ARG A 448 62.32 -6.89 21.44
N ALA A 449 63.03 -8.01 21.34
CA ALA A 449 62.56 -9.32 20.89
C ALA A 449 62.99 -10.37 21.96
N THR A 450 62.61 -11.66 22.00
CA THR A 450 62.21 -12.68 21.00
C THR A 450 61.18 -13.67 21.66
N PRO A 451 61.01 -14.95 21.25
CA PRO A 451 60.25 -15.44 20.08
C PRO A 451 59.22 -16.56 20.40
N SER A 452 58.33 -16.92 19.45
CA SER A 452 57.85 -18.32 19.30
C SER A 452 57.01 -18.55 18.02
N THR A 453 57.10 -19.79 17.49
CA THR A 453 56.20 -20.44 16.49
C THR A 453 55.86 -19.68 15.20
N GLN A 454 56.53 -20.05 14.11
CA GLN A 454 56.11 -19.78 12.74
C GLN A 454 54.96 -20.69 12.29
N SER A 455 54.13 -20.20 11.37
CA SER A 455 53.32 -21.03 10.47
C SER A 455 53.49 -20.53 9.03
N PRO A 456 53.42 -21.39 8.00
CA PRO A 456 53.90 -21.05 6.67
C PRO A 456 52.97 -20.08 5.93
N ARG A 457 53.50 -18.90 5.56
CA ARG A 457 52.85 -18.02 4.57
C ARG A 457 53.03 -18.63 3.17
N MET A 458 51.98 -19.25 2.64
CA MET A 458 51.85 -19.42 1.18
C MET A 458 51.67 -18.05 0.53
N SER A 459 52.71 -17.54 -0.14
CA SER A 459 52.63 -16.36 -0.99
C SER A 459 52.02 -16.72 -2.34
N PHE A 460 50.70 -16.61 -2.46
CA PHE A 460 50.06 -16.50 -3.77
C PHE A 460 50.50 -15.19 -4.43
N SER A 461 50.87 -15.24 -5.71
CA SER A 461 51.23 -14.05 -6.50
C SER A 461 49.99 -13.22 -6.82
N ASP A 462 50.06 -11.89 -6.71
CA ASP A 462 48.87 -11.04 -6.93
C ASP A 462 48.30 -11.13 -8.37
N GLY A 463 49.12 -11.46 -9.37
CA GLY A 463 48.64 -11.76 -10.72
C GLY A 463 47.56 -12.85 -10.76
N SER A 464 47.69 -13.90 -9.94
CA SER A 464 46.69 -14.97 -9.84
C SER A 464 45.34 -14.52 -9.29
N ARG A 465 45.28 -13.38 -8.57
CA ARG A 465 44.02 -12.75 -8.17
C ARG A 465 43.40 -11.99 -9.33
N HIS A 466 44.17 -11.17 -10.03
CA HIS A 466 43.65 -10.38 -11.15
C HIS A 466 43.12 -11.27 -12.28
N GLU A 467 43.76 -12.41 -12.58
CA GLU A 467 43.23 -13.38 -13.55
C GLU A 467 41.90 -14.00 -13.10
N VAL A 468 41.79 -14.42 -11.84
CA VAL A 468 40.55 -14.97 -11.28
C VAL A 468 39.44 -13.91 -11.23
N PHE A 469 39.74 -12.66 -10.87
CA PHE A 469 38.75 -11.56 -10.89
C PHE A 469 38.36 -11.16 -12.33
N ALA A 470 39.29 -11.16 -13.28
CA ALA A 470 38.98 -10.91 -14.69
C ALA A 470 38.08 -12.01 -15.28
N LEU A 471 38.31 -13.28 -14.93
CA LEU A 471 37.43 -14.39 -15.27
C LEU A 471 36.07 -14.26 -14.57
N GLN A 472 36.04 -13.95 -13.27
CA GLN A 472 34.80 -13.73 -12.52
C GLN A 472 33.94 -12.60 -13.11
N ASN A 473 34.57 -11.54 -13.62
CA ASN A 473 33.89 -10.44 -14.31
C ASN A 473 33.45 -10.77 -15.74
N GLN A 474 34.21 -11.59 -16.48
CA GLN A 474 33.73 -12.10 -17.77
C GLN A 474 32.52 -13.04 -17.59
N ILE A 475 32.51 -13.83 -16.51
CA ILE A 475 31.38 -14.68 -16.13
C ILE A 475 30.18 -13.84 -15.62
N SER A 476 30.39 -12.75 -14.87
CA SER A 476 29.29 -11.88 -14.42
C SER A 476 28.69 -11.02 -15.54
N VAL A 477 29.48 -10.70 -16.57
CA VAL A 477 29.03 -10.02 -17.80
C VAL A 477 28.32 -10.98 -18.76
N GLN A 478 28.71 -12.27 -18.81
CA GLN A 478 27.94 -13.33 -19.46
C GLN A 478 26.72 -13.73 -18.60
N GLY A 479 25.71 -12.85 -18.57
CA GLY A 479 24.57 -12.94 -17.67
C GLY A 479 23.92 -14.32 -17.59
N GLU A 480 23.88 -14.90 -16.39
CA GLU A 480 23.05 -16.08 -16.10
C GLU A 480 21.61 -15.84 -16.57
N ARG A 481 21.05 -16.80 -17.32
CA ARG A 481 19.67 -16.76 -17.81
C ARG A 481 18.71 -16.34 -16.68
N ARG A 482 18.01 -15.21 -16.84
CA ARG A 482 17.15 -14.63 -15.81
C ARG A 482 16.10 -15.64 -15.33
N ARG A 483 16.29 -16.19 -14.12
CA ARG A 483 15.27 -17.02 -13.45
C ARG A 483 14.04 -16.14 -13.20
N ALA A 484 12.87 -16.60 -13.67
CA ALA A 484 11.63 -15.83 -13.55
C ALA A 484 11.14 -15.63 -12.10
N PHE A 485 11.62 -16.45 -11.16
CA PHE A 485 11.27 -16.41 -9.74
C PHE A 485 12.43 -16.93 -8.88
N ASP A 486 12.68 -16.29 -7.73
CA ASP A 486 13.68 -16.66 -6.73
C ASP A 486 13.14 -16.49 -5.30
N LEU A 487 12.94 -17.63 -4.62
CA LEU A 487 12.44 -17.67 -3.25
C LEU A 487 13.34 -16.92 -2.26
N ASN A 488 14.66 -16.81 -2.52
CA ASN A 488 15.57 -16.06 -1.62
C ASN A 488 15.26 -14.56 -1.62
N ARG A 489 14.85 -14.00 -2.77
CA ARG A 489 14.44 -12.59 -2.89
C ARG A 489 13.09 -12.36 -2.22
N VAL A 490 12.12 -13.23 -2.45
CA VAL A 490 10.82 -13.20 -1.75
C VAL A 490 11.02 -13.25 -0.24
N MET A 491 11.90 -14.13 0.26
CA MET A 491 12.24 -14.21 1.67
C MET A 491 12.98 -12.96 2.18
N ALA A 492 13.88 -12.36 1.41
CA ALA A 492 14.54 -11.09 1.78
C ALA A 492 13.52 -9.93 1.89
N LEU A 493 12.55 -9.86 0.97
CA LEU A 493 11.47 -8.87 0.97
C LEU A 493 10.45 -9.09 2.09
N PHE A 494 10.13 -10.35 2.39
CA PHE A 494 9.30 -10.74 3.54
C PHE A 494 9.99 -10.40 4.87
N ILE A 495 11.27 -10.74 5.03
CA ILE A 495 12.08 -10.35 6.21
C ILE A 495 12.15 -8.83 6.33
N LYS A 496 12.28 -8.09 5.22
CA LYS A 496 12.21 -6.62 5.20
C LYS A 496 10.89 -6.13 5.78
N ASN A 497 9.75 -6.61 5.29
CA ASN A 497 8.43 -6.22 5.81
C ASN A 497 8.27 -6.56 7.30
N ALA A 498 8.67 -7.78 7.71
CA ALA A 498 8.58 -8.25 9.09
C ALA A 498 9.43 -7.42 10.07
N ILE A 499 10.61 -6.93 9.65
CA ILE A 499 11.43 -6.03 10.47
C ILE A 499 10.73 -4.67 10.67
N ARG A 500 10.08 -4.11 9.63
CA ARG A 500 9.31 -2.86 9.74
C ARG A 500 8.15 -3.01 10.74
N LEU A 501 7.33 -4.06 10.57
CA LEU A 501 6.20 -4.35 11.47
C LEU A 501 6.65 -4.57 12.92
N LYS A 502 7.72 -5.35 13.13
CA LYS A 502 8.23 -5.63 14.49
C LYS A 502 8.78 -4.39 15.21
N ARG A 503 9.20 -3.34 14.50
CA ARG A 503 9.72 -2.11 15.11
C ARG A 503 8.61 -1.15 15.52
N ASN A 504 7.54 -1.08 14.73
CA ASN A 504 6.39 -0.22 15.00
C ASN A 504 5.32 -0.96 15.85
N VAL A 505 5.74 -1.53 16.98
CA VAL A 505 4.90 -2.35 17.87
C VAL A 505 3.57 -1.70 18.27
N PRO A 506 3.49 -0.40 18.65
CA PRO A 506 2.21 0.21 19.01
C PRO A 506 1.21 0.22 17.85
N ILE A 507 1.69 0.45 16.63
CA ILE A 507 0.89 0.45 15.40
C ILE A 507 0.46 -0.98 15.04
N LEU A 508 1.35 -1.96 15.21
CA LEU A 508 1.04 -3.37 14.99
C LEU A 508 -0.02 -3.89 15.97
N LEU A 509 0.07 -3.54 17.26
CA LEU A 509 -0.94 -3.87 18.26
C LEU A 509 -2.27 -3.18 17.96
N PHE A 510 -2.24 -1.91 17.53
CA PHE A 510 -3.44 -1.21 17.08
C PHE A 510 -4.11 -1.93 15.91
N TYR A 511 -3.36 -2.41 14.90
CA TYR A 511 -3.92 -3.19 13.80
C TYR A 511 -4.52 -4.53 14.26
N PHE A 512 -3.88 -5.25 15.18
CA PHE A 512 -4.44 -6.51 15.72
C PHE A 512 -5.75 -6.31 16.50
N PHE A 513 -5.87 -5.21 17.25
CA PHE A 513 -7.05 -4.96 18.09
C PHE A 513 -8.13 -4.10 17.44
N LEU A 514 -7.82 -3.31 16.39
CA LEU A 514 -8.81 -2.44 15.72
C LEU A 514 -10.07 -3.19 15.22
N PRO A 515 -9.98 -4.36 14.55
CA PRO A 515 -11.15 -5.18 14.21
C PRO A 515 -11.97 -5.61 15.44
N SER A 516 -11.28 -5.92 16.54
CA SER A 516 -11.89 -6.36 17.80
C SER A 516 -12.61 -5.20 18.50
N ILE A 517 -12.05 -4.00 18.45
CA ILE A 517 -12.67 -2.77 18.96
C ILE A 517 -13.89 -2.40 18.11
N GLN A 518 -13.79 -2.52 16.78
CA GLN A 518 -14.90 -2.24 15.86
C GLN A 518 -16.09 -3.19 16.09
N ILE A 519 -15.87 -4.50 16.20
CA ILE A 519 -16.97 -5.44 16.47
C ILE A 519 -17.51 -5.30 17.90
N ALA A 520 -16.67 -4.95 18.88
CA ALA A 520 -17.12 -4.66 20.24
C ALA A 520 -18.03 -3.42 20.31
N LEU A 521 -17.65 -2.33 19.63
CA LEU A 521 -18.49 -1.13 19.53
C LEU A 521 -19.81 -1.43 18.81
N PHE A 522 -19.80 -2.26 17.76
CA PHE A 522 -21.02 -2.74 17.13
C PHE A 522 -21.92 -3.52 18.12
N CYS A 523 -21.38 -4.52 18.84
CA CYS A 523 -22.19 -5.33 19.78
C CYS A 523 -22.68 -4.56 21.02
N ILE A 524 -22.01 -3.45 21.39
CA ILE A 524 -22.46 -2.56 22.48
C ILE A 524 -23.54 -1.58 21.98
N CYS A 525 -23.34 -0.97 20.82
CA CYS A 525 -24.18 0.13 20.35
C CYS A 525 -25.36 -0.31 19.46
N ILE A 526 -25.31 -1.51 18.86
CA ILE A 526 -26.28 -1.94 17.84
C ILE A 526 -26.89 -3.31 18.19
N GLY A 527 -28.19 -3.25 18.54
CA GLY A 527 -29.10 -4.39 18.47
C GLY A 527 -29.55 -5.03 19.78
N GLN A 528 -29.24 -4.41 20.92
CA GLN A 528 -29.98 -4.63 22.18
C GLN A 528 -31.35 -3.92 22.11
N ASP A 529 -32.36 -4.44 22.81
CA ASP A 529 -33.65 -3.76 22.93
C ASP A 529 -33.49 -2.42 23.71
N PRO A 530 -34.17 -1.33 23.29
CA PRO A 530 -34.15 -0.06 24.00
C PRO A 530 -34.81 -0.18 25.38
N LYS A 531 -34.22 0.49 26.37
CA LYS A 531 -34.64 0.46 27.78
C LYS A 531 -35.05 1.84 28.30
N ASN A 532 -35.85 1.84 29.36
CA ASN A 532 -36.31 3.04 30.08
C ASN A 532 -37.06 4.07 29.20
N ILE A 533 -37.89 3.62 28.26
CA ILE A 533 -38.63 4.48 27.34
C ILE A 533 -39.82 5.12 28.09
N PRO A 534 -39.89 6.46 28.22
CA PRO A 534 -41.01 7.12 28.88
C PRO A 534 -42.30 7.01 28.06
N VAL A 535 -43.39 6.61 28.72
CA VAL A 535 -44.74 6.54 28.16
C VAL A 535 -45.71 7.24 29.10
N ALA A 536 -46.48 8.18 28.56
CA ALA A 536 -47.55 8.86 29.28
C ALA A 536 -48.74 7.91 29.45
N ILE A 537 -49.21 7.73 30.68
CA ILE A 537 -50.37 6.92 31.02
C ILE A 537 -51.46 7.85 31.55
N TYR A 538 -52.58 7.95 30.84
CA TYR A 538 -53.81 8.53 31.37
C TYR A 538 -54.83 7.42 31.59
N ASN A 539 -55.12 7.15 32.86
CA ASN A 539 -56.15 6.21 33.24
C ASN A 539 -57.34 7.00 33.81
N ALA A 540 -58.44 7.07 33.06
CA ALA A 540 -59.64 7.78 33.51
C ALA A 540 -60.56 6.92 34.39
N GLU A 541 -60.22 5.64 34.62
CA GLU A 541 -61.02 4.69 35.41
C GLU A 541 -60.81 4.89 36.91
N ASP A 542 -61.88 5.24 37.63
CA ASP A 542 -61.90 5.39 39.09
C ASP A 542 -63.03 4.55 39.72
N PRO A 543 -62.73 3.59 40.63
CA PRO A 543 -61.39 3.12 41.01
C PRO A 543 -60.75 2.27 39.89
N PRO A 544 -59.42 2.31 39.70
CA PRO A 544 -58.73 1.51 38.69
C PRO A 544 -58.94 0.00 38.88
N GLY A 545 -59.35 -0.69 37.81
CA GLY A 545 -59.58 -2.13 37.78
C GLY A 545 -58.63 -2.84 36.81
N LEU A 546 -59.21 -3.44 35.77
CA LEU A 546 -58.50 -4.20 34.73
C LEU A 546 -57.50 -3.33 33.95
N SER A 547 -57.66 -2.00 33.97
CA SER A 547 -56.69 -1.04 33.44
C SER A 547 -55.34 -1.13 34.17
N ALA A 548 -55.37 -1.12 35.50
CA ALA A 548 -54.18 -1.24 36.35
C ALA A 548 -53.59 -2.65 36.33
N GLU A 549 -54.44 -3.68 36.26
CA GLU A 549 -54.01 -5.07 36.09
C GLU A 549 -53.22 -5.26 34.78
N TYR A 550 -53.76 -4.82 33.64
CA TYR A 550 -53.05 -4.81 32.36
C TYR A 550 -51.72 -4.04 32.42
N LEU A 551 -51.68 -2.87 33.07
CA LEU A 551 -50.45 -2.08 33.20
C LEU A 551 -49.34 -2.82 33.98
N SER A 552 -49.68 -3.79 34.83
CA SER A 552 -48.68 -4.62 35.52
C SER A 552 -47.99 -5.65 34.61
N PHE A 553 -48.61 -6.04 33.48
CA PHE A 553 -48.01 -6.92 32.47
C PHE A 553 -47.08 -6.18 31.48
N VAL A 554 -47.01 -4.85 31.54
CA VAL A 554 -46.12 -4.05 30.67
C VAL A 554 -44.68 -4.11 31.20
N ASN A 555 -43.74 -4.56 30.35
CA ASN A 555 -42.34 -4.75 30.72
C ASN A 555 -41.66 -3.45 31.19
N SER A 556 -41.32 -3.39 32.47
CA SER A 556 -40.74 -2.24 33.17
C SER A 556 -39.25 -1.99 32.90
N GLU A 557 -38.51 -2.94 32.29
CA GLU A 557 -37.17 -2.63 31.76
C GLU A 557 -37.25 -1.80 30.48
N ILE A 558 -38.31 -2.00 29.69
CA ILE A 558 -38.52 -1.33 28.40
C ILE A 558 -39.29 -0.02 28.60
N VAL A 559 -40.35 -0.02 29.42
CA VAL A 559 -41.31 1.09 29.54
C VAL A 559 -41.30 1.71 30.94
N VAL A 560 -41.02 3.00 31.01
CA VAL A 560 -41.25 3.84 32.21
C VAL A 560 -42.64 4.45 32.11
N GLN A 561 -43.54 4.02 32.98
CA GLN A 561 -44.92 4.50 33.04
C GLN A 561 -44.98 5.83 33.79
N ILE A 562 -45.45 6.91 33.14
CA ILE A 562 -45.56 8.25 33.72
C ILE A 562 -47.06 8.63 33.79
N PRO A 563 -47.67 8.74 34.97
CA PRO A 563 -49.10 9.07 35.09
C PRO A 563 -49.40 10.55 34.79
N TYR A 564 -50.51 10.80 34.10
CA TYR A 564 -51.05 12.13 33.78
C TYR A 564 -52.52 12.25 34.21
N GLN A 565 -53.02 13.48 34.37
CA GLN A 565 -54.37 13.75 34.90
C GLN A 565 -55.42 13.99 33.80
N SER A 566 -54.99 14.20 32.55
CA SER A 566 -55.88 14.29 31.38
C SER A 566 -55.28 13.66 30.12
N LEU A 567 -56.15 13.32 29.16
CA LEU A 567 -55.75 12.83 27.84
C LEU A 567 -54.94 13.90 27.08
N GLU A 568 -55.36 15.15 27.20
CA GLU A 568 -54.74 16.30 26.56
C GLU A 568 -53.32 16.53 27.09
N GLU A 569 -53.10 16.45 28.41
CA GLU A 569 -51.74 16.46 29.00
C GLU A 569 -50.90 15.27 28.53
N ALA A 570 -51.45 14.05 28.55
CA ALA A 570 -50.72 12.86 28.15
C ALA A 570 -50.31 12.90 26.66
N ARG A 571 -51.18 13.39 25.78
CA ARG A 571 -50.89 13.60 24.36
C ARG A 571 -49.94 14.78 24.14
N GLN A 572 -50.09 15.87 24.88
CA GLN A 572 -49.16 16.99 24.81
C GLN A 572 -47.76 16.58 25.31
N ALA A 573 -47.65 15.67 26.27
CA ALA A 573 -46.36 15.11 26.68
C ALA A 573 -45.65 14.35 25.55
N VAL A 574 -46.37 13.74 24.60
CA VAL A 574 -45.79 13.15 23.40
C VAL A 574 -45.38 14.23 22.39
N VAL A 575 -46.24 15.24 22.17
CA VAL A 575 -45.93 16.37 21.28
C VAL A 575 -44.74 17.20 21.77
N ASP A 576 -44.56 17.31 23.09
CA ASP A 576 -43.44 17.97 23.76
C ASP A 576 -42.15 17.10 23.78
N GLY A 577 -42.20 15.85 23.31
CA GLY A 577 -41.07 14.91 23.37
C GLY A 577 -40.72 14.40 24.77
N LYS A 578 -41.61 14.56 25.76
CA LYS A 578 -41.45 14.07 27.14
C LYS A 578 -41.76 12.57 27.26
N ALA A 579 -42.57 12.03 26.34
CA ALA A 579 -42.90 10.61 26.23
C ALA A 579 -42.91 10.18 24.76
N TRP A 580 -42.59 8.90 24.48
CA TRP A 580 -42.64 8.33 23.13
C TRP A 580 -44.02 7.77 22.74
N ALA A 581 -44.90 7.65 23.72
CA ALA A 581 -46.30 7.26 23.52
C ALA A 581 -47.20 7.80 24.62
N ALA A 582 -48.48 7.90 24.33
CA ALA A 582 -49.55 8.10 25.30
C ALA A 582 -50.53 6.91 25.25
N LEU A 583 -50.86 6.36 26.41
CA LEU A 583 -51.82 5.28 26.58
C LEU A 583 -53.03 5.80 27.36
N HIS A 584 -54.23 5.58 26.82
CA HIS A 584 -55.49 6.03 27.40
C HIS A 584 -56.42 4.87 27.70
N PHE A 585 -57.00 4.88 28.91
CA PHE A 585 -58.13 4.05 29.31
C PHE A 585 -59.33 4.94 29.62
N SER A 586 -60.52 4.55 29.14
CA SER A 586 -61.77 5.29 29.37
C SER A 586 -62.35 4.99 30.76
N HIS A 587 -63.14 5.91 31.31
CA HIS A 587 -63.64 5.85 32.70
C HIS A 587 -64.33 4.52 33.10
N ASN A 588 -65.01 3.87 32.15
CA ASN A 588 -65.74 2.62 32.40
C ASN A 588 -65.03 1.38 31.81
N TYR A 589 -63.72 1.45 31.55
CA TYR A 589 -62.95 0.45 30.78
C TYR A 589 -63.23 -1.00 31.19
N SER A 590 -63.11 -1.34 32.47
CA SER A 590 -63.31 -2.69 33.01
C SER A 590 -64.75 -3.17 32.86
N ALA A 591 -65.72 -2.27 33.14
CA ALA A 591 -67.14 -2.56 33.00
C ALA A 591 -67.49 -2.81 31.53
N SER A 592 -67.05 -1.93 30.62
CA SER A 592 -67.27 -2.06 29.18
C SER A 592 -66.54 -3.27 28.58
N LEU A 593 -65.35 -3.62 29.05
CA LEU A 593 -64.60 -4.80 28.59
C LEU A 593 -65.32 -6.11 29.01
N ASN A 594 -65.79 -6.17 30.25
CA ASN A 594 -66.59 -7.29 30.74
C ASN A 594 -67.96 -7.37 30.04
N GLN A 595 -68.62 -6.23 29.78
CA GLN A 595 -69.86 -6.15 29.01
C GLN A 595 -69.67 -6.63 27.56
N ARG A 596 -68.60 -6.19 26.88
CA ARG A 596 -68.22 -6.63 25.53
C ARG A 596 -67.98 -8.14 25.46
N ARG A 597 -67.39 -8.73 26.50
CA ARG A 597 -67.23 -10.19 26.66
C ARG A 597 -68.59 -10.88 26.82
N ILE A 598 -69.45 -10.40 27.72
CA ILE A 598 -70.78 -10.98 28.00
C ILE A 598 -71.71 -10.90 26.77
N MET A 599 -71.67 -9.80 26.02
CA MET A 599 -72.50 -9.58 24.83
C MET A 599 -72.04 -10.38 23.59
N ALA A 600 -70.89 -11.05 23.65
CA ALA A 600 -70.44 -12.07 22.68
C ALA A 600 -70.64 -11.70 21.20
N GLY A 601 -70.17 -10.50 20.81
CA GLY A 601 -70.27 -9.99 19.44
C GLY A 601 -71.53 -9.16 19.13
N LYS A 602 -72.42 -8.94 20.11
CA LYS A 602 -73.59 -8.04 20.02
C LYS A 602 -73.42 -6.73 20.81
N ALA A 603 -72.18 -6.39 21.17
CA ALA A 603 -71.89 -5.14 21.88
C ALA A 603 -72.12 -3.93 20.97
N ASP A 604 -72.66 -2.86 21.56
CA ASP A 604 -72.81 -1.55 20.94
C ASP A 604 -71.45 -0.84 20.74
N ASN A 605 -71.44 0.15 19.85
CA ASN A 605 -70.22 0.88 19.48
C ASN A 605 -69.59 1.63 20.68
N ASP A 606 -70.41 2.14 21.60
CA ASP A 606 -69.94 2.94 22.74
C ASP A 606 -69.25 2.03 23.77
N THR A 607 -69.82 0.85 24.03
CA THR A 607 -69.18 -0.24 24.81
C THR A 607 -67.89 -0.73 24.14
N ILE A 608 -67.84 -0.81 22.81
CA ILE A 608 -66.62 -1.18 22.07
C ILE A 608 -65.54 -0.10 22.23
N ASP A 609 -65.87 1.19 22.07
CA ASP A 609 -64.88 2.27 22.17
C ASP A 609 -64.42 2.52 23.62
N ALA A 610 -65.32 2.42 24.60
CA ALA A 610 -64.99 2.52 26.03
C ALA A 610 -64.07 1.37 26.51
N SER A 611 -64.14 0.20 25.87
CA SER A 611 -63.28 -0.97 26.16
C SER A 611 -62.02 -1.07 25.28
N ASN A 612 -61.78 -0.11 24.39
CA ASN A 612 -60.53 -0.04 23.62
C ASN A 612 -59.45 0.72 24.42
N ILE A 613 -58.28 0.11 24.60
CA ILE A 613 -57.08 0.84 25.04
C ILE A 613 -56.63 1.72 23.86
N LYS A 614 -56.58 3.04 24.04
CA LYS A 614 -56.23 3.99 22.98
C LYS A 614 -54.74 4.34 23.08
N LEU A 615 -53.96 3.90 22.10
CA LEU A 615 -52.52 4.07 22.04
C LEU A 615 -52.14 5.12 20.98
N TYR A 616 -51.48 6.18 21.40
CA TYR A 616 -50.92 7.23 20.54
C TYR A 616 -49.39 7.09 20.55
N LEU A 617 -48.80 6.61 19.44
CA LEU A 617 -47.35 6.44 19.29
C LEU A 617 -46.73 7.63 18.58
N ASP A 618 -45.55 8.07 19.02
CA ASP A 618 -44.62 8.74 18.11
C ASP A 618 -43.90 7.69 17.24
N MET A 619 -43.84 7.97 15.94
CA MET A 619 -43.17 7.15 14.93
C MET A 619 -41.96 7.86 14.31
N SER A 620 -41.56 9.04 14.82
CA SER A 620 -40.34 9.74 14.42
C SER A 620 -39.09 8.84 14.57
N ASN A 621 -39.07 8.00 15.60
CA ASN A 621 -38.15 6.88 15.76
C ASN A 621 -38.90 5.56 15.62
N GLN A 622 -38.90 5.00 14.40
CA GLN A 622 -39.59 3.74 14.08
C GLN A 622 -39.14 2.56 14.95
N VAL A 623 -37.88 2.51 15.39
CA VAL A 623 -37.38 1.41 16.24
C VAL A 623 -38.05 1.44 17.62
N ILE A 624 -38.16 2.63 18.22
CA ILE A 624 -38.88 2.83 19.48
C ILE A 624 -40.37 2.54 19.29
N GLY A 625 -40.99 3.10 18.23
CA GLY A 625 -42.42 2.90 17.94
C GLY A 625 -42.80 1.43 17.76
N PHE A 626 -42.02 0.65 17.01
CA PHE A 626 -42.26 -0.79 16.85
C PHE A 626 -41.98 -1.60 18.13
N VAL A 627 -40.97 -1.24 18.93
CA VAL A 627 -40.71 -1.93 20.21
C VAL A 627 -41.82 -1.65 21.22
N LEU A 628 -42.34 -0.43 21.31
CA LEU A 628 -43.50 -0.08 22.14
C LEU A 628 -44.74 -0.84 21.67
N LEU A 629 -45.05 -0.81 20.37
CA LEU A 629 -46.19 -1.53 19.77
C LEU A 629 -46.12 -3.04 20.09
N ARG A 630 -44.96 -3.68 19.89
CA ARG A 630 -44.71 -5.09 20.24
C ARG A 630 -44.92 -5.34 21.74
N THR A 631 -44.41 -4.46 22.59
CA THR A 631 -44.48 -4.60 24.06
C THR A 631 -45.92 -4.54 24.55
N PHE A 632 -46.74 -3.59 24.07
CA PHE A 632 -48.14 -3.48 24.47
C PHE A 632 -49.01 -4.64 23.95
N PHE A 633 -48.78 -5.12 22.72
CA PHE A 633 -49.51 -6.30 22.23
C PHE A 633 -49.19 -7.58 23.03
N LEU A 634 -47.92 -7.81 23.37
CA LEU A 634 -47.51 -8.97 24.19
C LEU A 634 -47.99 -8.85 25.64
N ALA A 635 -47.98 -7.65 26.22
CA ALA A 635 -48.58 -7.39 27.53
C ALA A 635 -50.09 -7.68 27.51
N PHE A 636 -50.82 -7.20 26.49
CA PHE A 636 -52.26 -7.41 26.38
C PHE A 636 -52.63 -8.89 26.19
N GLN A 637 -51.88 -9.62 25.36
CA GLN A 637 -52.08 -11.05 25.20
C GLN A 637 -51.87 -11.81 26.52
N SER A 638 -50.84 -11.43 27.30
CA SER A 638 -50.53 -12.06 28.59
C SER A 638 -51.63 -11.78 29.63
N PHE A 639 -52.00 -10.50 29.78
CA PHE A 639 -53.11 -10.06 30.63
C PHE A 639 -54.43 -10.78 30.29
N ALA A 640 -54.80 -10.84 29.01
CA ALA A 640 -56.08 -11.41 28.61
C ALA A 640 -56.13 -12.95 28.75
N GLN A 641 -54.99 -13.64 28.63
CA GLN A 641 -54.89 -15.07 28.97
C GLN A 641 -55.12 -15.30 30.46
N ASP A 642 -54.45 -14.51 31.32
CA ASP A 642 -54.55 -14.65 32.78
C ASP A 642 -55.97 -14.34 33.28
N TYR A 643 -56.53 -13.19 32.85
CA TYR A 643 -57.91 -12.77 33.15
C TYR A 643 -58.95 -13.83 32.75
N LEU A 644 -58.80 -14.48 31.59
CA LEU A 644 -59.70 -15.56 31.18
C LEU A 644 -59.52 -16.83 32.03
N SER A 645 -58.29 -17.15 32.46
CA SER A 645 -58.03 -18.29 33.32
C SER A 645 -58.64 -18.12 34.71
N ILE A 646 -58.57 -16.90 35.28
CA ILE A 646 -59.22 -16.50 36.54
C ILE A 646 -60.75 -16.65 36.45
N LEU A 647 -61.33 -16.32 35.29
CA LEU A 647 -62.75 -16.50 35.00
C LEU A 647 -63.15 -17.96 34.67
N GLY A 648 -62.22 -18.91 34.66
CA GLY A 648 -62.48 -20.32 34.35
C GLY A 648 -62.68 -20.63 32.85
N TYR A 649 -62.31 -19.72 31.96
CA TYR A 649 -62.34 -19.92 30.50
C TYR A 649 -60.99 -20.45 30.01
N ASN A 650 -60.99 -21.13 28.86
CA ASN A 650 -59.73 -21.58 28.25
C ASN A 650 -58.93 -20.36 27.73
N PRO A 651 -57.68 -20.11 28.21
CA PRO A 651 -56.87 -18.97 27.77
C PRO A 651 -56.52 -19.01 26.27
N ALA A 652 -56.61 -20.18 25.62
CA ALA A 652 -56.47 -20.31 24.17
C ALA A 652 -57.63 -19.69 23.35
N THR A 653 -58.60 -19.05 24.00
CA THR A 653 -59.67 -18.30 23.31
C THR A 653 -59.29 -16.87 22.91
N VAL A 654 -58.18 -16.32 23.44
CA VAL A 654 -57.63 -15.00 23.05
C VAL A 654 -56.20 -15.08 22.47
N THR A 655 -55.59 -16.28 22.43
CA THR A 655 -54.46 -16.50 21.50
C THR A 655 -54.91 -16.27 20.06
N LEU A 656 -54.10 -15.55 19.28
CA LEU A 656 -54.30 -15.44 17.83
C LEU A 656 -54.36 -16.84 17.20
N PRO A 657 -55.17 -17.08 16.15
CA PRO A 657 -55.31 -18.37 15.47
C PRO A 657 -54.08 -18.73 14.59
N ILE A 658 -52.91 -18.18 14.92
CA ILE A 658 -51.61 -18.42 14.31
C ILE A 658 -50.66 -18.75 15.46
N THR A 659 -50.48 -20.04 15.75
CA THR A 659 -49.50 -20.47 16.75
C THR A 659 -48.09 -20.40 16.16
N ILE A 660 -47.17 -19.74 16.88
CA ILE A 660 -45.75 -19.79 16.54
C ILE A 660 -45.20 -21.10 17.08
N GLU A 661 -45.29 -22.14 16.26
CA GLU A 661 -44.66 -23.43 16.51
C GLU A 661 -43.13 -23.30 16.63
N LYS A 662 -42.49 -24.37 17.14
CA LYS A 662 -41.03 -24.41 17.36
C LYS A 662 -40.25 -23.94 16.13
N VAL A 663 -39.61 -22.77 16.24
CA VAL A 663 -38.84 -22.14 15.15
C VAL A 663 -37.75 -23.07 14.60
N ILE A 664 -37.70 -23.19 13.27
CA ILE A 664 -36.80 -24.11 12.56
C ILE A 664 -35.34 -23.62 12.66
N TYR A 665 -35.15 -22.31 12.46
CA TYR A 665 -33.85 -21.62 12.53
C TYR A 665 -34.02 -20.28 13.27
N GLY A 666 -32.93 -19.74 13.81
CA GLY A 666 -32.99 -18.53 14.65
C GLY A 666 -33.69 -18.72 16.00
N THR A 667 -34.02 -17.61 16.64
CA THR A 667 -34.73 -17.49 17.92
C THR A 667 -36.14 -16.94 17.66
N VAL A 668 -37.07 -17.02 18.63
CA VAL A 668 -38.47 -16.56 18.45
C VAL A 668 -38.55 -15.04 18.33
N ASN A 669 -37.74 -14.32 19.13
CA ASN A 669 -37.56 -12.87 19.06
C ASN A 669 -36.06 -12.59 18.80
N PRO A 670 -35.60 -12.62 17.53
CA PRO A 670 -34.19 -12.43 17.21
C PRO A 670 -33.75 -10.98 17.46
N SER A 671 -32.57 -10.82 18.06
CA SER A 671 -31.92 -9.53 18.21
C SER A 671 -31.47 -8.99 16.85
N MET A 672 -31.39 -7.66 16.69
CA MET A 672 -30.78 -7.08 15.48
C MET A 672 -29.28 -7.43 15.39
N THR A 673 -28.62 -7.67 16.53
CA THR A 673 -27.24 -8.17 16.58
C THR A 673 -27.12 -9.55 15.92
N GLU A 674 -28.04 -10.50 16.16
CA GLU A 674 -28.09 -11.80 15.46
C GLU A 674 -28.22 -11.66 13.94
N PHE A 675 -29.01 -10.69 13.45
CA PHE A 675 -29.20 -10.45 12.02
C PHE A 675 -27.98 -9.79 11.35
N MET A 676 -27.39 -8.78 12.01
CA MET A 676 -26.33 -7.93 11.44
C MET A 676 -24.91 -8.47 11.64
N ALA A 677 -24.62 -9.16 12.76
CA ALA A 677 -23.27 -9.63 13.08
C ALA A 677 -22.58 -10.44 11.96
N PRO A 678 -23.25 -11.38 11.26
CA PRO A 678 -22.65 -12.10 10.13
C PRO A 678 -22.09 -11.17 9.05
N GLY A 679 -22.80 -10.07 8.77
CA GLY A 679 -22.38 -9.08 7.79
C GLY A 679 -21.26 -8.17 8.28
N VAL A 680 -21.33 -7.75 9.54
CA VAL A 680 -20.32 -6.85 10.14
C VAL A 680 -18.96 -7.54 10.31
N ILE A 681 -18.93 -8.85 10.61
CA ILE A 681 -17.69 -9.65 10.65
C ILE A 681 -16.98 -9.66 9.28
N ILE A 682 -17.74 -9.98 8.22
CA ILE A 682 -17.26 -10.06 6.83
C ILE A 682 -16.79 -8.69 6.31
N LEU A 683 -17.52 -7.62 6.65
CA LEU A 683 -17.17 -6.23 6.36
C LEU A 683 -15.86 -5.80 7.02
N ILE A 684 -15.72 -6.03 8.33
CA ILE A 684 -14.54 -5.62 9.09
C ILE A 684 -13.29 -6.36 8.59
N ALA A 685 -13.37 -7.67 8.38
CA ALA A 685 -12.23 -8.47 7.88
C ALA A 685 -11.71 -7.97 6.52
N TYR A 686 -12.62 -7.62 5.61
CA TYR A 686 -12.29 -7.07 4.29
C TYR A 686 -11.68 -5.67 4.38
N TYR A 687 -12.27 -4.75 5.15
CA TYR A 687 -11.82 -3.36 5.16
C TYR A 687 -10.60 -3.09 6.05
N ALA A 688 -10.42 -3.84 7.14
CA ALA A 688 -9.23 -3.77 7.97
C ALA A 688 -7.96 -4.14 7.17
N THR A 689 -8.04 -5.13 6.27
CA THR A 689 -6.92 -5.51 5.39
C THR A 689 -6.76 -4.57 4.19
N THR A 690 -7.87 -4.10 3.59
CA THR A 690 -7.87 -3.15 2.46
C THR A 690 -7.12 -1.86 2.80
N ALA A 691 -7.40 -1.25 3.96
CA ALA A 691 -6.83 0.05 4.33
C ALA A 691 -5.29 0.00 4.48
N LEU A 692 -4.77 -1.06 5.11
CA LEU A 692 -3.33 -1.24 5.35
C LEU A 692 -2.57 -1.50 4.04
N THR A 693 -3.13 -2.32 3.17
CA THR A 693 -2.50 -2.69 1.90
C THR A 693 -2.49 -1.55 0.90
N ALA A 694 -3.61 -0.81 0.76
CA ALA A 694 -3.73 0.32 -0.16
C ALA A 694 -2.63 1.37 0.02
N LEU A 695 -2.37 1.80 1.26
CA LEU A 695 -1.39 2.84 1.58
C LEU A 695 0.06 2.34 1.47
N SER A 696 0.35 1.15 2.00
CA SER A 696 1.71 0.64 2.17
C SER A 696 2.54 0.55 0.88
N LEU A 697 1.90 0.25 -0.25
CA LEU A 697 2.54 0.08 -1.57
C LEU A 697 2.56 1.39 -2.40
N VAL A 698 1.78 2.41 -2.02
CA VAL A 698 1.99 3.79 -2.50
C VAL A 698 3.24 4.38 -1.83
N LEU A 699 3.38 4.20 -0.51
CA LEU A 699 4.55 4.68 0.25
C LEU A 699 5.88 4.11 -0.28
N GLU A 700 5.99 2.79 -0.48
CA GLU A 700 7.22 2.21 -1.05
C GLU A 700 7.50 2.61 -2.51
N ARG A 701 6.54 3.20 -3.24
CA ARG A 701 6.79 3.87 -4.53
C ARG A 701 7.30 5.29 -4.35
N LYS A 702 6.69 6.07 -3.45
CA LYS A 702 7.03 7.47 -3.16
C LYS A 702 8.44 7.65 -2.58
N ASP A 703 8.92 6.67 -1.81
CA ASP A 703 10.26 6.67 -1.20
C ASP A 703 11.40 6.19 -2.16
N GLY A 704 11.09 5.91 -3.43
CA GLY A 704 12.03 5.33 -4.41
C GLY A 704 12.41 3.86 -4.15
N LEU A 705 11.88 3.25 -3.09
CA LEU A 705 12.25 1.91 -2.59
C LEU A 705 11.85 0.78 -3.55
N LEU A 706 10.69 0.90 -4.22
CA LEU A 706 10.27 -0.05 -5.24
C LEU A 706 11.23 -0.03 -6.44
N GLU A 707 11.52 1.14 -7.00
CA GLU A 707 12.42 1.26 -8.16
C GLU A 707 13.79 0.64 -7.84
N ARG A 708 14.35 0.96 -6.67
CA ARG A 708 15.63 0.39 -6.24
C ARG A 708 15.61 -1.14 -6.12
N SER A 709 14.49 -1.71 -5.68
CA SER A 709 14.31 -3.17 -5.59
C SER A 709 14.19 -3.80 -7.00
N LEU A 710 13.43 -3.18 -7.91
CA LEU A 710 13.30 -3.63 -9.30
C LEU A 710 14.65 -3.55 -10.05
N VAL A 711 15.47 -2.52 -9.79
CA VAL A 711 16.82 -2.38 -10.37
C VAL A 711 17.78 -3.49 -9.90
N ALA A 712 17.64 -3.97 -8.67
CA ALA A 712 18.36 -5.17 -8.19
C ALA A 712 17.89 -6.48 -8.86
N GLY A 713 16.91 -6.39 -9.77
CA GLY A 713 16.37 -7.49 -10.56
C GLY A 713 15.24 -8.26 -9.89
N VAL A 714 14.61 -7.71 -8.84
CA VAL A 714 13.38 -8.26 -8.26
C VAL A 714 12.27 -8.22 -9.32
N ASN A 715 11.51 -9.32 -9.43
CA ASN A 715 10.32 -9.36 -10.28
C ASN A 715 9.12 -8.73 -9.55
N SER A 716 8.29 -7.95 -10.24
CA SER A 716 7.06 -7.37 -9.71
C SER A 716 6.16 -8.41 -8.99
N PHE A 717 6.13 -9.65 -9.48
CA PHE A 717 5.42 -10.75 -8.81
C PHE A 717 6.09 -11.20 -7.49
N GLU A 718 7.41 -11.23 -7.40
CA GLU A 718 8.14 -11.53 -6.13
C GLU A 718 7.82 -10.48 -5.06
N PHE A 719 7.76 -9.21 -5.47
CA PHE A 719 7.39 -8.09 -4.61
C PHE A 719 5.95 -8.23 -4.07
N LEU A 720 4.97 -8.43 -4.96
CA LEU A 720 3.57 -8.62 -4.58
C LEU A 720 3.38 -9.83 -3.65
N ILE A 721 3.99 -10.98 -3.97
CA ILE A 721 3.94 -12.19 -3.13
C ILE A 721 4.51 -11.92 -1.73
N SER A 722 5.66 -11.24 -1.63
CA SER A 722 6.25 -10.89 -0.32
C SER A 722 5.34 -10.00 0.53
N HIS A 723 4.56 -9.13 -0.11
CA HIS A 723 3.58 -8.28 0.54
C HIS A 723 2.38 -9.10 1.03
N ILE A 724 1.77 -9.90 0.14
CA ILE A 724 0.64 -10.80 0.47
C ILE A 724 1.01 -11.71 1.64
N MET A 725 2.15 -12.41 1.57
CA MET A 725 2.62 -13.30 2.66
C MET A 725 2.77 -12.60 4.01
N THR A 726 3.12 -11.31 4.01
CA THR A 726 3.23 -10.54 5.25
C THR A 726 1.84 -10.20 5.79
N GLN A 727 0.95 -9.72 4.92
CA GLN A 727 -0.40 -9.29 5.29
C GLN A 727 -1.29 -10.47 5.71
N THR A 728 -1.11 -11.66 5.12
CA THR A 728 -1.78 -12.88 5.57
C THR A 728 -1.49 -13.20 7.03
N ILE A 729 -0.26 -12.99 7.52
CA ILE A 729 0.08 -13.22 8.94
C ILE A 729 -0.62 -12.19 9.85
N VAL A 730 -0.68 -10.92 9.43
CA VAL A 730 -1.39 -9.86 10.18
C VAL A 730 -2.89 -10.15 10.24
N LEU A 731 -3.47 -10.55 9.10
CA LEU A 731 -4.86 -11.02 8.97
C LEU A 731 -5.16 -12.18 9.93
N THR A 732 -4.39 -13.27 9.89
CA THR A 732 -4.63 -14.44 10.77
C THR A 732 -4.70 -14.04 12.24
N ILE A 733 -3.86 -13.11 12.69
CA ILE A 733 -3.79 -12.69 14.09
C ILE A 733 -4.99 -11.79 14.46
N GLN A 734 -5.26 -10.74 13.67
CA GLN A 734 -6.36 -9.80 13.96
C GLN A 734 -7.74 -10.47 13.88
N GLU A 735 -7.88 -11.46 12.99
CA GLU A 735 -9.10 -12.25 12.81
C GLU A 735 -9.39 -13.14 14.01
N VAL A 736 -8.37 -13.83 14.55
CA VAL A 736 -8.54 -14.65 15.77
C VAL A 736 -9.01 -13.79 16.95
N PHE A 737 -8.47 -12.57 17.13
CA PHE A 737 -8.96 -11.65 18.15
C PHE A 737 -10.40 -11.19 17.88
N MET A 738 -10.73 -10.79 16.65
CA MET A 738 -12.07 -10.32 16.28
C MET A 738 -13.15 -11.39 16.51
N LEU A 739 -12.89 -12.63 16.07
CA LEU A 739 -13.82 -13.75 16.24
C LEU A 739 -13.91 -14.17 17.72
N ALA A 740 -12.79 -14.16 18.46
CA ALA A 740 -12.83 -14.40 19.91
C ALA A 740 -13.67 -13.35 20.66
N THR A 741 -13.51 -12.06 20.34
CA THR A 741 -14.38 -10.99 20.89
C THR A 741 -15.85 -11.26 20.56
N THR A 742 -16.16 -11.60 19.30
CA THR A 742 -17.54 -11.87 18.85
C THR A 742 -18.21 -13.01 19.61
N PHE A 743 -17.55 -14.18 19.67
CA PHE A 743 -18.18 -15.42 20.13
C PHE A 743 -17.93 -15.74 21.61
N TYR A 744 -16.82 -15.29 22.20
CA TYR A 744 -16.50 -15.56 23.61
C TYR A 744 -16.92 -14.41 24.54
N ILE A 745 -16.70 -13.15 24.14
CA ILE A 745 -17.04 -11.98 24.97
C ILE A 745 -18.52 -11.62 24.79
N PHE A 746 -18.97 -11.38 23.56
CA PHE A 746 -20.36 -10.98 23.27
C PHE A 746 -21.34 -12.14 23.09
N LYS A 747 -20.85 -13.39 23.04
CA LYS A 747 -21.67 -14.62 22.98
C LYS A 747 -22.70 -14.63 21.85
N VAL A 748 -22.39 -13.99 20.72
CA VAL A 748 -23.21 -14.04 19.50
C VAL A 748 -23.45 -15.51 19.13
N PRO A 749 -24.70 -15.96 18.88
CA PRO A 749 -24.95 -17.38 18.66
C PRO A 749 -24.34 -17.85 17.33
N SER A 750 -23.55 -18.91 17.41
CA SER A 750 -23.04 -19.66 16.25
C SER A 750 -23.57 -21.09 16.32
N ARG A 751 -24.35 -21.51 15.32
CA ARG A 751 -24.84 -22.89 15.18
C ARG A 751 -23.99 -23.74 14.25
N GLY A 752 -23.11 -23.11 13.46
CA GLY A 752 -22.27 -23.76 12.48
C GLY A 752 -20.90 -24.14 13.01
N LEU A 753 -20.19 -24.97 12.24
CA LEU A 753 -18.80 -25.32 12.54
C LEU A 753 -17.91 -24.08 12.42
N MET A 754 -17.22 -23.72 13.51
CA MET A 754 -16.34 -22.54 13.58
C MET A 754 -15.22 -22.53 12.52
N LEU A 755 -14.87 -23.69 11.96
CA LEU A 755 -13.94 -23.81 10.83
C LEU A 755 -14.44 -23.08 9.58
N TRP A 756 -15.74 -23.11 9.28
CA TRP A 756 -16.32 -22.41 8.13
C TRP A 756 -16.42 -20.90 8.38
N VAL A 757 -16.79 -20.51 9.61
CA VAL A 757 -16.80 -19.12 10.09
C VAL A 757 -15.43 -18.46 9.90
N PHE A 758 -14.37 -19.13 10.35
CA PHE A 758 -12.98 -18.70 10.16
C PHE A 758 -12.59 -18.74 8.68
N SER A 759 -12.81 -19.85 7.97
CA SER A 759 -12.35 -19.99 6.58
C SER A 759 -12.95 -18.93 5.64
N LEU A 760 -14.24 -18.61 5.77
CA LEU A 760 -14.90 -17.58 4.96
C LEU A 760 -14.39 -16.17 5.32
N THR A 761 -14.23 -15.89 6.61
CA THR A 761 -13.71 -14.60 7.11
C THR A 761 -12.26 -14.37 6.67
N PHE A 762 -11.41 -15.40 6.76
CA PHE A 762 -10.03 -15.40 6.29
C PHE A 762 -9.93 -15.15 4.79
N PHE A 763 -10.67 -15.90 3.96
CA PHE A 763 -10.66 -15.64 2.51
C PHE A 763 -11.19 -14.25 2.18
N GLN A 764 -12.15 -13.72 2.93
CA GLN A 764 -12.61 -12.35 2.74
C GLN A 764 -11.56 -11.30 3.13
N GLY A 765 -10.75 -11.57 4.17
CA GLY A 765 -9.57 -10.79 4.48
C GLY A 765 -8.52 -10.85 3.36
N VAL A 766 -8.32 -12.00 2.72
CA VAL A 766 -7.46 -12.13 1.54
C VAL A 766 -8.03 -11.35 0.34
N ALA A 767 -9.35 -11.34 0.14
CA ALA A 767 -9.98 -10.50 -0.88
C ALA A 767 -9.76 -9.00 -0.62
N GLY A 768 -9.84 -8.56 0.65
CA GLY A 768 -9.49 -7.21 1.07
C GLY A 768 -8.02 -6.86 0.81
N VAL A 769 -7.08 -7.78 1.04
CA VAL A 769 -5.67 -7.62 0.65
C VAL A 769 -5.52 -7.40 -0.86
N MET A 770 -6.20 -8.17 -1.69
CA MET A 770 -6.13 -8.01 -3.16
C MET A 770 -6.79 -6.71 -3.63
N PHE A 771 -7.92 -6.32 -3.02
CA PHE A 771 -8.62 -5.08 -3.34
C PHE A 771 -7.80 -3.84 -2.95
N GLY A 772 -7.15 -3.85 -1.79
CA GLY A 772 -6.23 -2.79 -1.40
C GLY A 772 -4.99 -2.72 -2.30
N LEU A 773 -4.42 -3.86 -2.73
CA LEU A 773 -3.36 -3.88 -3.75
C LEU A 773 -3.84 -3.31 -5.09
N PHE A 774 -5.08 -3.58 -5.50
CA PHE A 774 -5.70 -3.02 -6.70
C PHE A 774 -5.90 -1.49 -6.59
N ILE A 775 -6.47 -0.99 -5.49
CA ILE A 775 -6.56 0.47 -5.20
C ILE A 775 -5.17 1.10 -5.26
N SER A 776 -4.19 0.48 -4.58
CA SER A 776 -2.81 0.95 -4.58
C SER A 776 -2.28 1.07 -6.01
N SER A 777 -2.48 0.06 -6.86
CA SER A 777 -2.00 0.07 -8.25
C SER A 777 -2.59 1.20 -9.11
N LEU A 778 -3.81 1.66 -8.82
CA LEU A 778 -4.45 2.78 -9.50
C LEU A 778 -3.96 4.15 -9.02
N CYS A 779 -3.54 4.27 -7.76
CA CYS A 779 -3.17 5.54 -7.15
C CYS A 779 -1.68 5.87 -7.30
N ALA A 780 -1.41 7.16 -7.54
CA ALA A 780 -0.10 7.77 -7.34
C ALA A 780 0.08 8.28 -5.90
N ASP A 781 -0.98 8.81 -5.29
CA ASP A 781 -0.95 9.52 -4.01
C ASP A 781 -1.66 8.78 -2.87
N GLU A 782 -1.14 8.93 -1.65
CA GLU A 782 -1.68 8.33 -0.43
C GLU A 782 -3.13 8.77 -0.15
N VAL A 783 -3.42 10.06 -0.34
CA VAL A 783 -4.75 10.65 -0.10
C VAL A 783 -5.78 10.04 -1.05
N SER A 784 -5.43 9.89 -2.33
CA SER A 784 -6.28 9.25 -3.34
C SER A 784 -6.55 7.78 -3.03
N ALA A 785 -5.55 7.05 -2.54
CA ALA A 785 -5.71 5.65 -2.12
C ALA A 785 -6.63 5.53 -0.89
N ALA A 786 -6.46 6.41 0.10
CA ALA A 786 -7.34 6.47 1.27
C ALA A 786 -8.79 6.83 0.88
N MET A 787 -8.97 7.81 0.01
CA MET A 787 -10.29 8.25 -0.48
C MET A 787 -11.02 7.16 -1.28
N LEU A 788 -10.33 6.40 -2.14
CA LEU A 788 -10.96 5.26 -2.84
C LEU A 788 -11.30 4.10 -1.89
N GLY A 789 -10.43 3.81 -0.92
CA GLY A 789 -10.72 2.83 0.13
C GLY A 789 -11.98 3.20 0.92
N MET A 790 -12.04 4.40 1.49
CA MET A 790 -13.21 4.89 2.25
C MET A 790 -14.45 5.08 1.37
N GLY A 791 -14.29 5.53 0.12
CA GLY A 791 -15.39 5.73 -0.82
C GLY A 791 -16.10 4.43 -1.21
N SER A 792 -15.39 3.31 -1.23
CA SER A 792 -15.98 1.99 -1.49
C SER A 792 -16.74 1.38 -0.29
N PHE A 793 -16.39 1.79 0.94
CA PHE A 793 -16.95 1.27 2.19
C PHE A 793 -18.46 1.47 2.28
N PHE A 794 -18.94 2.72 2.18
CA PHE A 794 -20.35 3.03 2.41
C PHE A 794 -21.31 2.38 1.38
N PRO A 795 -21.06 2.40 0.06
CA PRO A 795 -21.89 1.66 -0.90
C PRO A 795 -21.91 0.15 -0.63
N THR A 796 -20.78 -0.43 -0.22
CA THR A 796 -20.69 -1.87 0.08
C THR A 796 -21.52 -2.25 1.32
N ILE A 797 -21.59 -1.38 2.33
CA ILE A 797 -22.44 -1.59 3.52
C ILE A 797 -23.94 -1.56 3.16
N MET A 798 -24.35 -0.58 2.35
CA MET A 798 -25.74 -0.39 1.97
C MET A 798 -26.24 -1.50 1.04
N LEU A 799 -25.41 -1.93 0.08
CA LEU A 799 -25.79 -2.94 -0.92
C LEU A 799 -25.52 -4.38 -0.46
N GLY A 800 -24.57 -4.62 0.46
CA GLY A 800 -24.10 -5.95 0.85
C GLY A 800 -25.03 -6.78 1.75
N GLY A 801 -26.30 -6.41 1.93
CA GLY A 801 -27.27 -7.16 2.76
C GLY A 801 -27.01 -7.13 4.27
N ILE A 802 -26.13 -6.23 4.74
CA ILE A 802 -25.64 -6.16 6.13
C ILE A 802 -26.68 -5.51 7.05
N PHE A 803 -27.05 -4.26 6.76
CA PHE A 803 -28.01 -3.49 7.55
C PHE A 803 -29.47 -3.85 7.23
N TRP A 804 -29.75 -4.27 6.00
CA TRP A 804 -31.11 -4.47 5.50
C TRP A 804 -31.16 -5.64 4.51
N PRO A 805 -32.27 -6.41 4.44
CA PRO A 805 -32.42 -7.47 3.44
C PRO A 805 -32.31 -6.97 1.99
N ILE A 806 -31.58 -7.72 1.15
CA ILE A 806 -31.41 -7.44 -0.28
C ILE A 806 -32.77 -7.46 -1.01
N GLN A 807 -33.71 -8.26 -0.49
CA GLN A 807 -35.08 -8.42 -0.97
C GLN A 807 -35.94 -7.14 -0.86
N SER A 808 -35.46 -6.06 -0.23
CA SER A 808 -36.11 -4.75 -0.23
C SER A 808 -35.52 -3.78 -1.28
N MET A 809 -34.51 -4.19 -2.04
CA MET A 809 -33.95 -3.40 -3.14
C MET A 809 -34.74 -3.67 -4.43
N PRO A 810 -34.90 -2.69 -5.34
CA PRO A 810 -35.42 -2.95 -6.67
C PRO A 810 -34.59 -4.00 -7.41
N ASP A 811 -35.21 -4.83 -8.27
CA ASP A 811 -34.58 -6.00 -8.89
C ASP A 811 -33.24 -5.69 -9.60
N TRP A 812 -33.15 -4.54 -10.28
CA TRP A 812 -31.92 -4.09 -10.95
C TRP A 812 -30.79 -3.79 -9.96
N MET A 813 -31.12 -3.20 -8.79
CA MET A 813 -30.16 -2.88 -7.74
C MET A 813 -29.77 -4.15 -6.97
N ALA A 814 -30.72 -5.04 -6.69
CA ALA A 814 -30.44 -6.37 -6.13
C ALA A 814 -29.51 -7.19 -7.04
N SER A 815 -29.72 -7.14 -8.36
CA SER A 815 -28.86 -7.80 -9.36
C SER A 815 -27.44 -7.22 -9.38
N MET A 816 -27.28 -5.90 -9.27
CA MET A 816 -25.97 -5.27 -9.14
C MET A 816 -25.30 -5.60 -7.78
N ALA A 817 -26.07 -5.60 -6.70
CA ALA A 817 -25.59 -5.93 -5.37
C ALA A 817 -25.06 -7.38 -5.29
N ALA A 818 -25.74 -8.34 -5.92
CA ALA A 818 -25.33 -9.75 -5.97
C ALA A 818 -23.94 -9.97 -6.60
N PHE A 819 -23.47 -9.06 -7.45
CA PHE A 819 -22.13 -9.14 -8.05
C PHE A 819 -21.01 -8.61 -7.12
N LEU A 820 -21.33 -7.82 -6.09
CA LEU A 820 -20.33 -7.22 -5.20
C LEU A 820 -19.58 -8.27 -4.36
N PRO A 821 -18.30 -8.04 -4.02
CA PRO A 821 -17.45 -9.01 -3.32
C PRO A 821 -17.90 -9.38 -1.90
N GLN A 822 -18.88 -8.68 -1.31
CA GLN A 822 -19.35 -8.96 0.06
C GLN A 822 -20.73 -9.62 0.11
N THR A 823 -21.63 -9.36 -0.83
CA THR A 823 -23.06 -9.71 -0.70
C THR A 823 -23.31 -11.21 -0.50
N LEU A 824 -22.75 -12.06 -1.38
CA LEU A 824 -22.89 -13.52 -1.28
C LEU A 824 -22.14 -14.11 -0.07
N PRO A 825 -20.91 -13.68 0.28
CA PRO A 825 -20.27 -14.03 1.54
C PRO A 825 -21.04 -13.63 2.81
N VAL A 826 -21.69 -12.45 2.84
CA VAL A 826 -22.52 -12.00 3.98
C VAL A 826 -23.72 -12.93 4.18
N GLU A 827 -24.41 -13.30 3.11
CA GLU A 827 -25.53 -14.24 3.16
C GLU A 827 -25.08 -15.65 3.55
N SER A 828 -23.96 -16.13 2.99
CA SER A 828 -23.34 -17.41 3.35
C SER A 828 -22.98 -17.48 4.84
N MET A 829 -22.35 -16.41 5.36
CA MET A 829 -22.01 -16.27 6.79
C MET A 829 -23.27 -16.26 7.67
N ARG A 830 -24.35 -15.62 7.21
CA ARG A 830 -25.66 -15.64 7.90
C ARG A 830 -26.25 -17.05 7.96
N PHE A 831 -26.12 -17.87 6.90
CA PHE A 831 -26.54 -19.28 6.95
C PHE A 831 -25.66 -20.16 7.85
N ILE A 832 -24.34 -20.00 7.81
CA ILE A 832 -23.42 -20.71 8.73
C ILE A 832 -23.80 -20.44 10.19
N LEU A 833 -23.96 -19.16 10.56
CA LEU A 833 -24.21 -18.78 11.96
C LEU A 833 -25.64 -19.09 12.44
N SER A 834 -26.67 -18.78 11.64
CA SER A 834 -28.08 -18.89 12.06
C SER A 834 -28.75 -20.25 11.77
N ARG A 835 -28.29 -20.99 10.75
CA ARG A 835 -28.83 -22.30 10.36
C ARG A 835 -27.89 -23.48 10.67
N GLY A 836 -26.60 -23.21 10.84
CA GLY A 836 -25.58 -24.24 11.07
C GLY A 836 -25.07 -24.93 9.81
N TRP A 837 -25.39 -24.39 8.63
CA TRP A 837 -25.04 -24.96 7.32
C TRP A 837 -23.54 -24.86 7.03
N GLY A 838 -22.94 -25.91 6.48
CA GLY A 838 -21.58 -25.92 5.91
C GLY A 838 -21.59 -25.87 4.38
N VAL A 839 -20.44 -26.17 3.77
CA VAL A 839 -20.22 -26.13 2.30
C VAL A 839 -21.01 -27.18 1.52
N GLU A 840 -21.59 -28.17 2.20
CA GLU A 840 -22.53 -29.13 1.61
C GLU A 840 -23.82 -28.47 1.09
N TYR A 841 -24.14 -27.24 1.56
CA TYR A 841 -25.20 -26.40 1.01
C TYR A 841 -24.65 -25.49 -0.10
N PHE A 842 -25.32 -25.45 -1.25
CA PHE A 842 -24.89 -24.69 -2.42
C PHE A 842 -24.78 -23.19 -2.12
N GLU A 843 -25.70 -22.67 -1.30
CA GLU A 843 -25.78 -21.27 -0.89
C GLU A 843 -24.54 -20.82 -0.11
N VAL A 844 -23.99 -21.69 0.75
CA VAL A 844 -22.75 -21.42 1.50
C VAL A 844 -21.53 -21.52 0.59
N THR A 845 -21.49 -22.53 -0.28
CA THR A 845 -20.42 -22.71 -1.26
C THR A 845 -20.37 -21.55 -2.28
N LEU A 846 -21.52 -20.96 -2.62
CA LEU A 846 -21.61 -19.81 -3.52
C LEU A 846 -20.85 -18.58 -2.97
N GLY A 847 -20.90 -18.32 -1.66
CA GLY A 847 -20.10 -17.27 -1.03
C GLY A 847 -18.59 -17.51 -1.17
N PHE A 848 -18.13 -18.73 -0.90
CA PHE A 848 -16.72 -19.10 -1.11
C PHE A 848 -16.30 -18.92 -2.58
N ILE A 849 -17.11 -19.37 -3.54
CA ILE A 849 -16.85 -19.20 -4.98
C ILE A 849 -16.78 -17.72 -5.36
N ALA A 850 -17.68 -16.88 -4.84
CA ALA A 850 -17.68 -15.44 -5.08
C ALA A 850 -16.40 -14.76 -4.54
N THR A 851 -16.00 -15.06 -3.30
CA THR A 851 -14.75 -14.54 -2.71
C THR A 851 -13.52 -14.99 -3.51
N TRP A 852 -13.44 -16.27 -3.90
CA TRP A 852 -12.33 -16.76 -4.73
C TRP A 852 -12.29 -16.13 -6.13
N GLY A 853 -13.44 -15.93 -6.77
CA GLY A 853 -13.55 -15.21 -8.03
C GLY A 853 -13.02 -13.78 -7.93
N TRP A 854 -13.42 -13.04 -6.89
CA TRP A 854 -12.95 -11.68 -6.65
C TRP A 854 -11.46 -11.58 -6.29
N ILE A 855 -10.92 -12.54 -5.51
CA ILE A 855 -9.47 -12.65 -5.27
C ILE A 855 -8.70 -12.75 -6.59
N VAL A 856 -9.16 -13.60 -7.51
CA VAL A 856 -8.52 -13.78 -8.83
C VAL A 856 -8.67 -12.53 -9.71
N ILE A 857 -9.87 -11.93 -9.76
CA ILE A 857 -10.12 -10.70 -10.53
C ILE A 857 -9.22 -9.55 -10.05
N TYR A 858 -9.16 -9.28 -8.74
CA TYR A 858 -8.32 -8.22 -8.19
C TYR A 858 -6.83 -8.51 -8.38
N LEU A 859 -6.38 -9.76 -8.24
CA LEU A 859 -4.98 -10.14 -8.49
C LEU A 859 -4.57 -9.94 -9.95
N ILE A 860 -5.42 -10.33 -10.91
CA ILE A 860 -5.18 -10.12 -12.34
C ILE A 860 -5.17 -8.63 -12.68
N ALA A 861 -6.16 -7.87 -12.19
CA ALA A 861 -6.25 -6.43 -12.43
C ALA A 861 -5.04 -5.68 -11.85
N ALA A 862 -4.69 -5.94 -10.59
CA ALA A 862 -3.50 -5.36 -9.95
C ALA A 862 -2.23 -5.74 -10.71
N ALA A 863 -2.02 -7.01 -11.08
CA ALA A 863 -0.82 -7.43 -11.82
C ALA A 863 -0.71 -6.80 -13.21
N PHE A 864 -1.83 -6.65 -13.94
CA PHE A 864 -1.87 -5.98 -15.24
C PHE A 864 -1.53 -4.49 -15.13
N ILE A 865 -2.12 -3.80 -14.16
CA ILE A 865 -1.85 -2.38 -13.89
C ILE A 865 -0.39 -2.20 -13.44
N PHE A 866 0.11 -3.03 -12.53
CA PHE A 866 1.48 -2.96 -12.04
C PHE A 866 2.49 -3.16 -13.17
N LYS A 867 2.27 -4.14 -14.08
CA LYS A 867 3.09 -4.35 -15.28
C LYS A 867 3.08 -3.17 -16.26
N LYS A 868 2.09 -2.26 -16.19
CA LYS A 868 2.07 -1.02 -16.98
C LYS A 868 2.92 0.10 -16.34
N TYR A 869 3.22 0.00 -15.05
CA TYR A 869 4.04 0.96 -14.30
C TYR A 869 5.45 0.45 -13.94
N THR A 870 5.75 -0.84 -14.12
CA THR A 870 7.06 -1.47 -13.85
C THR A 870 7.75 -2.01 -15.08
#